data_AF-A0A9P3IDR6-F1
#
_entry.id   AF-A0A9P3IDR6-F1
#
_cell.length_a   1.000
_cell.length_b   1.000
_cell.length_c   1.000
_cell.angle_alpha   90.00
_cell.angle_beta   90.00
_cell.angle_gamma   90.00
#
_symmetry.space_group_name_H-M   'P 1'
#
loop_
_entity.id
_entity.type
_entity.pdbx_description
1 polymer ?
#
loop_
_entity_poly.entity_id
_entity_poly.type
_entity_poly.pdbx_seq_one_letter_code
_entity_poly.pdbx_strand_id
1 'polypeptide(L)'
;MTMAGPLLLRRAALAVLVLFSLLSVLLAEEGDSSASSNAGTGSASAHPVYLVHLRAAAVASYRGGVEGLPATVAAQADPDTTGAGGASSGSGASSLSQPGHSRQSSFGSGGSHGPSRVRLPRVDMHSAAVKSYMGYLEFLQARVMEDAAVDPSSVLHSYKVVSSGFAAALSPSQLQQLQQHPAVVAVHRSSTIHMLSTRPSTSVDWLDSVDSGNLAGSANQTRHRRGLKGLQGRRGLLHVQRQQQAQQQALQQQQQQEGAQVQGDGMVVGVVDSGIWPEHPSFSDKLISPPLSAPPSSWKGRCEPTKDFPSSACNRKLIGARVFYQGFQEEVGTKDWDLKGDWLSPRDSTGTGTWLAGFRVQSPLLLLHSGPAAGSANVPTAPVFGSSIGRLSGVAPRAHLAVYKTFWKSKALGWNVCSTLDIAAAVEAATADGVHVLLVALIWDPSATYFESLHYLNAHLAGVTVVFMAGDYGPPSRNSREYQNVGNYNPFGLTVGASSTSQRYFTTVTLGNGTVLQGRGMGGGTIKPKLPVVAGAAAPGNVAAAPYCEPGSLNKGVKGKVVVCIGGWVLVVDMVQEVLAKKSAGIILLADNLVGNDALIPYDARLPVVLLLGSERSTLQEYIGGTASPKVTIAQRATSGAGEAPAMFFTSSTGPVTDPSLTPEPAAPTNDILKPDLIAPGVCLFGAAPGTVAKAKMKSAAVAMASGTGVAASITAGIAALVMQSNPAWTPAEVMSAMQTTADTVSNKGGPIKDAYGADATPWAMGQGHVSAAKMVDPGLVYPANSEDFYNFLAGQDATEAAQVKPADLTLAPIPAYNLNRASISVSRLQGSVIVKRRVTNVGGVKATYTAAVVAPSGVDVTVQPSTFDIEPAATVSFTVTLTPTAVSEEFVFGSLTWEDGTGHSVRSVIAVQPLALPA
;
A
#
# COMPACT_ATOMS: atom_id res chain seq x y z
N MET A 1 41.11 47.72 -1.02
CA MET A 1 40.96 46.90 -2.24
C MET A 1 41.47 45.51 -1.93
N THR A 2 40.88 44.43 -2.49
CA THR A 2 41.47 43.06 -2.63
C THR A 2 41.92 42.32 -1.34
N MET A 3 42.02 40.99 -1.24
CA MET A 3 41.33 39.86 -1.90
C MET A 3 41.53 38.58 -1.05
N ALA A 4 40.72 37.55 -1.29
CA ALA A 4 41.00 36.11 -1.13
C ALA A 4 41.57 35.53 0.19
N GLY A 5 40.85 34.54 0.74
CA GLY A 5 41.30 33.61 1.80
C GLY A 5 40.44 33.69 3.07
N PRO A 6 40.04 32.56 3.72
CA PRO A 6 40.50 31.19 3.53
C PRO A 6 39.36 30.20 3.14
N LEU A 7 39.41 29.62 1.93
CA LEU A 7 38.46 28.59 1.49
C LEU A 7 39.10 27.28 0.97
N LEU A 8 40.43 27.18 1.01
CA LEU A 8 41.19 26.01 0.53
C LEU A 8 41.56 25.03 1.66
N LEU A 9 41.87 25.51 2.87
CA LEU A 9 42.31 24.66 3.99
C LEU A 9 41.26 23.66 4.48
N ARG A 10 39.96 23.98 4.39
CA ARG A 10 38.87 23.04 4.75
C ARG A 10 38.55 21.97 3.70
N ARG A 11 39.18 21.98 2.52
CA ARG A 11 39.02 20.92 1.50
C ARG A 11 40.17 19.93 1.44
N ALA A 12 41.33 20.24 2.02
CA ALA A 12 42.44 19.29 2.14
C ALA A 12 42.19 18.20 3.21
N ALA A 13 41.66 18.59 4.38
CA ALA A 13 41.49 17.68 5.51
C ALA A 13 40.52 16.49 5.23
N LEU A 14 39.48 16.71 4.41
CA LEU A 14 38.52 15.66 4.06
C LEU A 14 39.06 14.66 3.02
N ALA A 15 40.12 15.01 2.27
CA ALA A 15 40.68 14.13 1.23
C ALA A 15 41.61 13.05 1.81
N VAL A 16 42.25 13.31 2.95
CA VAL A 16 43.23 12.38 3.56
C VAL A 16 42.52 11.24 4.31
N LEU A 17 41.38 11.51 4.96
CA LEU A 17 40.64 10.51 5.75
C LEU A 17 39.93 9.44 4.91
N VAL A 18 39.61 9.71 3.64
CA VAL A 18 38.98 8.74 2.73
C VAL A 18 40.03 7.84 2.05
N LEU A 19 41.29 8.29 1.97
CA LEU A 19 42.37 7.58 1.28
C LEU A 19 43.05 6.48 2.11
N PHE A 20 42.93 6.51 3.44
CA PHE A 20 43.45 5.44 4.31
C PHE A 20 42.51 4.22 4.42
N SER A 21 41.21 4.38 4.19
CA SER A 21 40.22 3.29 4.28
C SER A 21 40.26 2.30 3.10
N LEU A 22 40.95 2.64 2.00
CA LEU A 22 40.92 1.92 0.73
C LEU A 22 42.23 1.16 0.41
N LEU A 23 43.24 1.20 1.28
CA LEU A 23 44.54 0.56 1.04
C LEU A 23 44.76 -0.76 1.80
N SER A 24 43.83 -1.16 2.66
CA SER A 24 43.96 -2.34 3.55
C SER A 24 43.33 -3.63 3.00
N VAL A 25 42.85 -3.63 1.75
CA VAL A 25 42.06 -4.74 1.15
C VAL A 25 42.69 -5.24 -0.17
N LEU A 26 43.97 -4.97 -0.41
CA LEU A 26 44.64 -5.25 -1.70
C LEU A 26 46.02 -5.94 -1.60
N LEU A 27 46.33 -6.56 -0.46
CA LEU A 27 47.53 -7.39 -0.26
C LEU A 27 47.22 -8.59 0.67
N ALA A 28 46.37 -9.53 0.22
CA ALA A 28 46.07 -10.78 0.94
C ALA A 28 45.47 -11.91 0.05
N GLU A 29 45.97 -12.12 -1.17
CA GLU A 29 45.72 -13.37 -1.92
C GLU A 29 47.07 -14.01 -2.31
N GLU A 30 47.54 -14.96 -1.49
CA GLU A 30 48.40 -16.12 -1.81
C GLU A 30 48.86 -16.76 -0.48
N GLY A 31 48.61 -18.06 -0.29
CA GLY A 31 48.98 -18.78 0.95
C GLY A 31 48.01 -19.91 1.31
N ASP A 32 48.23 -21.09 0.76
CA ASP A 32 47.43 -22.29 1.01
C ASP A 32 48.04 -23.18 2.13
N SER A 33 47.27 -24.17 2.60
CA SER A 33 47.65 -25.36 3.38
C SER A 33 47.90 -25.29 4.90
N SER A 34 46.99 -25.96 5.63
CA SER A 34 47.26 -26.94 6.72
C SER A 34 47.69 -26.53 8.16
N ALA A 35 47.12 -27.30 9.11
CA ALA A 35 47.69 -27.79 10.39
C ALA A 35 47.97 -26.87 11.62
N SER A 36 47.08 -27.02 12.62
CA SER A 36 47.35 -27.18 14.07
C SER A 36 48.21 -26.21 14.92
N SER A 37 47.56 -25.68 15.96
CA SER A 37 47.99 -25.59 17.38
C SER A 37 48.74 -24.35 17.94
N ASN A 38 48.28 -23.97 19.14
CA ASN A 38 48.93 -23.32 20.29
C ASN A 38 49.45 -21.86 20.31
N ALA A 39 48.94 -21.16 21.35
CA ALA A 39 49.65 -20.29 22.29
C ALA A 39 50.18 -18.91 21.82
N GLY A 40 49.34 -17.88 22.00
CA GLY A 40 49.63 -16.48 21.70
C GLY A 40 50.56 -15.71 22.66
N THR A 41 50.59 -14.39 22.50
CA THR A 41 51.01 -13.43 23.54
C THR A 41 50.50 -12.02 23.21
N GLY A 42 50.09 -11.26 24.25
CA GLY A 42 50.12 -9.79 24.31
C GLY A 42 49.46 -8.95 23.22
N SER A 43 48.18 -8.61 23.40
CA SER A 43 47.59 -7.38 22.85
C SER A 43 46.63 -6.75 23.86
N ALA A 44 46.49 -5.42 23.85
CA ALA A 44 45.67 -4.70 24.81
C ALA A 44 44.18 -4.98 24.60
N SER A 45 43.46 -5.32 25.68
CA SER A 45 42.02 -5.60 25.62
C SER A 45 41.23 -4.32 25.39
N ALA A 46 40.95 -4.01 24.12
CA ALA A 46 39.96 -2.99 23.77
C ALA A 46 38.57 -3.49 24.23
N HIS A 47 38.06 -2.89 25.31
CA HIS A 47 36.74 -3.22 25.84
C HIS A 47 35.65 -2.96 24.78
N PRO A 48 34.61 -3.83 24.68
CA PRO A 48 33.57 -3.62 23.69
C PRO A 48 32.82 -2.32 23.96
N VAL A 49 32.41 -1.64 22.88
CA VAL A 49 31.60 -0.42 22.99
C VAL A 49 30.15 -0.79 23.27
N TYR A 50 29.54 -0.14 24.25
CA TYR A 50 28.13 -0.27 24.60
C TYR A 50 27.42 1.08 24.57
N LEU A 51 26.15 1.06 24.19
CA LEU A 51 25.20 2.18 24.21
C LEU A 51 24.33 2.05 25.47
N VAL A 52 24.36 3.06 26.34
CA VAL A 52 23.66 3.10 27.64
C VAL A 52 22.53 4.13 27.57
N HIS A 53 21.29 3.70 27.77
CA HIS A 53 20.10 4.55 27.74
C HIS A 53 19.59 4.87 29.15
N LEU A 54 19.26 6.13 29.43
CA LEU A 54 18.85 6.62 30.74
C LEU A 54 17.34 6.89 30.84
N ARG A 55 16.78 6.66 32.02
CA ARG A 55 15.35 6.79 32.34
C ARG A 55 15.00 8.24 32.65
N ALA A 56 14.30 8.92 31.73
CA ALA A 56 13.81 10.28 31.89
C ALA A 56 12.43 10.45 31.24
N ALA A 57 11.57 11.31 31.82
CA ALA A 57 10.20 11.54 31.36
C ALA A 57 10.07 12.69 30.35
N ALA A 58 9.01 12.66 29.54
CA ALA A 58 8.67 13.70 28.55
C ALA A 58 7.87 14.87 29.15
N VAL A 59 7.79 16.00 28.42
CA VAL A 59 7.16 17.25 28.88
C VAL A 59 6.10 17.76 27.88
N ALA A 60 4.84 17.35 28.07
CA ALA A 60 3.62 18.09 27.73
C ALA A 60 2.38 17.31 28.20
N SER A 61 1.26 17.99 28.43
CA SER A 61 -0.05 17.34 28.66
C SER A 61 -1.12 17.97 27.78
N TYR A 62 -1.91 17.14 27.10
CA TYR A 62 -3.06 17.57 26.32
C TYR A 62 -4.35 17.51 27.17
N ARG A 63 -5.28 18.45 26.93
CA ARG A 63 -6.63 18.44 27.53
C ARG A 63 -7.64 18.97 26.51
N GLY A 64 -8.17 18.06 25.71
CA GLY A 64 -9.33 18.31 24.84
C GLY A 64 -10.15 17.03 24.74
N GLY A 65 -11.34 17.04 25.35
CA GLY A 65 -12.30 15.93 25.31
C GLY A 65 -13.63 16.38 24.68
N VAL A 66 -14.38 15.41 24.16
CA VAL A 66 -15.71 15.66 23.56
C VAL A 66 -16.77 15.75 24.64
N GLU A 67 -17.71 16.69 24.51
CA GLU A 67 -18.85 16.80 25.42
C GLU A 67 -19.73 15.54 25.33
N GLY A 68 -19.70 14.72 26.38
CA GLY A 68 -20.36 13.40 26.43
C GLY A 68 -19.42 12.21 26.64
N LEU A 69 -18.09 12.38 26.51
CA LEU A 69 -17.09 11.35 26.80
C LEU A 69 -16.08 11.83 27.86
N PRO A 70 -15.87 11.10 28.97
CA PRO A 70 -14.87 11.48 29.96
C PRO A 70 -13.46 11.30 29.40
N ALA A 71 -12.65 12.36 29.44
CA ALA A 71 -11.24 12.28 29.07
C ALA A 71 -10.47 11.33 30.01
N THR A 72 -9.59 10.49 29.46
CA THR A 72 -8.70 9.62 30.23
C THR A 72 -7.73 10.46 31.07
N VAL A 73 -8.01 10.55 32.37
CA VAL A 73 -7.12 11.19 33.33
C VAL A 73 -5.94 10.26 33.58
N ALA A 74 -4.74 10.68 33.18
CA ALA A 74 -3.50 9.98 33.54
C ALA A 74 -3.41 9.86 35.07
N ALA A 75 -3.17 8.64 35.57
CA ALA A 75 -3.11 8.38 37.01
C ALA A 75 -2.00 9.21 37.67
N GLN A 76 -2.37 10.01 38.67
CA GLN A 76 -1.39 10.73 39.47
C GLN A 76 -0.63 9.74 40.36
N ALA A 77 0.64 9.51 40.04
CA ALA A 77 1.59 8.97 41.02
C ALA A 77 1.86 10.08 42.04
N ASP A 78 1.36 9.89 43.27
CA ASP A 78 1.53 10.85 44.36
C ASP A 78 2.88 10.60 45.09
N PRO A 79 3.80 11.59 45.15
CA PRO A 79 5.11 11.39 45.73
C PRO A 79 5.17 11.88 47.18
N ASP A 80 4.90 11.01 48.15
CA ASP A 80 5.78 10.80 49.31
C ASP A 80 5.25 9.74 50.29
N THR A 81 6.13 8.78 50.65
CA THR A 81 5.93 7.90 51.83
C THR A 81 7.22 7.79 52.66
N THR A 82 7.61 8.89 53.29
CA THR A 82 8.28 8.84 54.60
C THR A 82 7.49 9.72 55.55
N GLY A 83 7.16 9.24 56.75
CA GLY A 83 6.16 9.91 57.59
C GLY A 83 6.42 9.77 59.08
N ALA A 84 5.67 10.53 59.90
CA ALA A 84 5.57 10.33 61.34
C ALA A 84 4.33 11.04 61.94
N GLY A 85 3.36 10.27 62.44
CA GLY A 85 2.30 10.70 63.36
C GLY A 85 1.16 11.57 62.79
N GLY A 86 -0.08 11.45 63.26
CA GLY A 86 -0.65 10.43 64.15
C GLY A 86 -1.89 10.90 64.91
N ALA A 87 -2.93 10.05 64.97
CA ALA A 87 -4.18 10.21 65.75
C ALA A 87 -5.08 11.42 65.39
N SER A 88 -6.40 11.43 65.65
CA SER A 88 -7.38 10.35 65.85
C SER A 88 -8.81 10.92 65.79
N SER A 89 -9.82 10.08 65.46
CA SER A 89 -11.28 10.37 65.47
C SER A 89 -11.78 11.47 64.51
N GLY A 90 -13.03 11.46 64.04
CA GLY A 90 -14.08 10.43 64.11
C GLY A 90 -15.46 11.03 63.79
N SER A 91 -16.36 10.27 63.14
CA SER A 91 -17.81 10.55 62.91
C SER A 91 -18.20 12.00 62.53
N GLY A 92 -18.60 12.32 61.29
CA GLY A 92 -19.95 12.01 60.79
C GLY A 92 -20.92 13.19 61.03
N ALA A 93 -22.03 13.39 60.30
CA ALA A 93 -22.53 12.74 59.10
C ALA A 93 -23.57 13.66 58.38
N SER A 94 -24.04 13.24 57.20
CA SER A 94 -25.33 13.63 56.58
C SER A 94 -25.69 15.12 56.37
N SER A 95 -25.52 15.55 55.12
CA SER A 95 -26.61 15.93 54.19
C SER A 95 -27.04 17.39 53.95
N LEU A 96 -27.15 17.68 52.65
CA LEU A 96 -28.20 18.43 51.92
C LEU A 96 -28.31 19.97 51.95
N SER A 97 -28.32 20.49 50.71
CA SER A 97 -28.94 21.73 50.20
C SER A 97 -28.39 23.13 50.59
N GLN A 98 -28.12 23.87 49.51
CA GLN A 98 -28.07 25.33 49.31
C GLN A 98 -29.16 26.14 50.07
N PRO A 99 -29.04 27.50 50.22
CA PRO A 99 -28.27 28.42 49.36
C PRO A 99 -27.40 29.46 50.10
N GLY A 100 -26.68 30.29 49.33
CA GLY A 100 -25.94 31.46 49.84
C GLY A 100 -26.54 32.78 49.38
N HIS A 101 -26.07 33.92 49.94
CA HIS A 101 -26.26 35.24 49.33
C HIS A 101 -25.34 36.34 49.90
N SER A 102 -24.74 37.13 49.01
CA SER A 102 -24.33 38.55 49.22
C SER A 102 -23.16 38.80 50.21
N ARG A 103 -22.45 39.94 50.26
CA ARG A 103 -22.38 41.27 49.55
C ARG A 103 -20.98 41.86 49.95
N GLN A 104 -20.32 42.89 49.41
CA GLN A 104 -20.40 43.91 48.33
C GLN A 104 -18.94 44.51 48.25
N SER A 105 -18.41 45.41 47.38
CA SER A 105 -18.82 46.32 46.28
C SER A 105 -17.56 46.52 45.37
N SER A 106 -17.21 47.69 44.81
CA SER A 106 -17.64 48.37 43.55
C SER A 106 -16.65 49.55 43.32
N PHE A 107 -16.12 49.95 42.16
CA PHE A 107 -16.41 49.79 40.71
C PHE A 107 -15.06 49.74 39.93
N GLY A 108 -14.96 49.56 38.60
CA GLY A 108 -15.94 49.27 37.54
C GLY A 108 -15.49 49.79 36.15
N SER A 109 -16.39 49.67 35.16
CA SER A 109 -16.35 50.19 33.77
C SER A 109 -15.09 50.04 32.89
N GLY A 110 -15.23 49.27 31.80
CA GLY A 110 -14.85 49.76 30.47
C GLY A 110 -13.98 48.86 29.58
N GLY A 111 -14.49 48.51 28.39
CA GLY A 111 -13.69 48.05 27.25
C GLY A 111 -13.66 46.55 26.98
N SER A 112 -13.95 46.17 25.73
CA SER A 112 -13.66 44.84 25.18
C SER A 112 -12.26 44.80 24.58
N HIS A 113 -11.65 43.61 24.48
CA HIS A 113 -10.81 43.13 23.37
C HIS A 113 -10.57 41.60 23.56
N GLY A 114 -10.23 40.89 22.48
CA GLY A 114 -10.26 39.42 22.45
C GLY A 114 -9.08 38.70 23.12
N PRO A 115 -9.17 37.36 23.33
CA PRO A 115 -8.12 36.57 23.95
C PRO A 115 -6.84 36.54 23.09
N SER A 116 -5.71 36.82 23.72
CA SER A 116 -4.40 36.86 23.08
C SER A 116 -3.93 35.47 22.64
N ARG A 117 -3.10 35.42 21.58
CA ARG A 117 -2.44 34.18 21.13
C ARG A 117 -1.61 33.54 22.24
N VAL A 118 -2.04 32.41 22.77
CA VAL A 118 -1.15 31.51 23.52
C VAL A 118 -0.23 30.83 22.49
N ARG A 119 1.07 31.12 22.58
CA ARG A 119 2.09 30.58 21.70
C ARG A 119 2.83 29.48 22.47
N LEU A 120 2.56 28.21 22.16
CA LEU A 120 3.36 27.12 22.72
C LEU A 120 4.85 27.36 22.41
N PRO A 121 5.75 27.32 23.40
CA PRO A 121 7.17 27.50 23.14
C PRO A 121 7.70 26.30 22.35
N ARG A 122 8.50 26.56 21.31
CA ARG A 122 9.53 25.59 20.94
C ARG A 122 10.49 25.46 22.13
N VAL A 123 11.02 24.26 22.34
CA VAL A 123 12.08 24.01 23.32
C VAL A 123 13.28 24.89 22.96
N ASP A 124 13.42 26.00 23.68
CA ASP A 124 14.53 26.93 23.47
C ASP A 124 15.77 26.34 24.15
N MET A 125 16.64 25.73 23.35
CA MET A 125 17.94 25.17 23.72
C MET A 125 18.90 26.20 24.36
N HIS A 126 18.52 27.48 24.42
CA HIS A 126 19.28 28.54 25.07
C HIS A 126 18.57 29.15 26.29
N SER A 127 17.34 28.73 26.59
CA SER A 127 16.60 29.15 27.79
C SER A 127 17.25 28.65 29.07
N ALA A 128 16.99 29.35 30.18
CA ALA A 128 17.49 28.93 31.50
C ALA A 128 16.97 27.54 31.89
N ALA A 129 15.68 27.25 31.65
CA ALA A 129 15.09 25.95 31.98
C ALA A 129 15.73 24.78 31.21
N VAL A 130 15.93 24.92 29.89
CA VAL A 130 16.55 23.84 29.09
C VAL A 130 18.04 23.72 29.40
N LYS A 131 18.76 24.83 29.67
CA LYS A 131 20.15 24.77 30.15
C LYS A 131 20.27 24.10 31.52
N SER A 132 19.39 24.40 32.46
CA SER A 132 19.34 23.71 33.76
C SER A 132 18.98 22.23 33.62
N TYR A 133 18.08 21.88 32.71
CA TYR A 133 17.74 20.47 32.46
C TYR A 133 18.87 19.71 31.75
N MET A 134 19.55 20.32 30.77
CA MET A 134 20.75 19.74 30.16
C MET A 134 21.89 19.60 31.19
N GLY A 135 22.07 20.57 32.09
CA GLY A 135 23.00 20.47 33.21
C GLY A 135 22.62 19.39 34.23
N TYR A 136 21.32 19.14 34.44
CA TYR A 136 20.82 18.03 35.24
C TYR A 136 21.04 16.67 34.56
N LEU A 137 20.88 16.58 33.24
CA LEU A 137 21.23 15.39 32.46
C LEU A 137 22.75 15.16 32.45
N GLU A 138 23.56 16.21 32.40
CA GLU A 138 25.03 16.14 32.54
C GLU A 138 25.44 15.67 33.94
N PHE A 139 24.79 16.18 34.99
CA PHE A 139 24.96 15.70 36.36
C PHE A 139 24.55 14.24 36.53
N LEU A 140 23.40 13.83 35.98
CA LEU A 140 22.97 12.43 35.98
C LEU A 140 23.95 11.52 35.22
N GLN A 141 24.40 11.93 34.03
CA GLN A 141 25.38 11.17 33.25
C GLN A 141 26.69 11.02 34.03
N ALA A 142 27.22 12.12 34.60
CA ALA A 142 28.42 12.08 35.44
C ALA A 142 28.24 11.16 36.66
N ARG A 143 27.10 11.27 37.36
CA ARG A 143 26.79 10.49 38.56
C ARG A 143 26.69 8.99 38.26
N VAL A 144 25.98 8.61 37.20
CA VAL A 144 25.85 7.21 36.75
C VAL A 144 27.21 6.63 36.32
N MET A 145 28.10 7.45 35.73
CA MET A 145 29.45 7.02 35.40
C MET A 145 30.35 6.89 36.64
N GLU A 146 30.23 7.80 37.62
CA GLU A 146 30.97 7.75 38.89
C GLU A 146 30.53 6.54 39.75
N ASP A 147 29.22 6.35 39.95
CA ASP A 147 28.63 5.24 40.73
C ASP A 147 28.92 3.86 40.11
N ALA A 148 29.15 3.80 38.78
CA ALA A 148 29.56 2.59 38.05
C ALA A 148 31.07 2.54 37.70
N ALA A 149 31.89 3.44 38.28
CA ALA A 149 33.34 3.53 38.08
C ALA A 149 33.80 3.53 36.60
N VAL A 150 33.06 4.21 35.72
CA VAL A 150 33.37 4.39 34.30
C VAL A 150 34.31 5.58 34.13
N ASP A 151 35.49 5.35 33.54
CA ASP A 151 36.45 6.41 33.23
C ASP A 151 35.83 7.38 32.19
N PRO A 152 35.72 8.70 32.46
CA PRO A 152 35.15 9.66 31.51
C PRO A 152 35.87 9.72 30.15
N SER A 153 37.14 9.32 30.06
CA SER A 153 37.89 9.23 28.80
C SER A 153 37.52 8.01 27.94
N SER A 154 36.83 7.01 28.50
CA SER A 154 36.26 5.87 27.78
C SER A 154 34.94 6.20 27.05
N VAL A 155 34.36 7.37 27.32
CA VAL A 155 33.10 7.83 26.75
C VAL A 155 33.35 8.38 25.35
N LEU A 156 32.78 7.71 24.35
CA LEU A 156 32.93 8.08 22.95
C LEU A 156 31.98 9.23 22.59
N HIS A 157 30.70 9.10 22.97
CA HIS A 157 29.63 10.07 22.66
C HIS A 157 28.62 10.18 23.82
N SER A 158 27.98 11.35 23.97
CA SER A 158 26.85 11.56 24.89
C SER A 158 25.65 12.19 24.17
N TYR A 159 24.45 11.79 24.57
CA TYR A 159 23.18 12.12 23.92
C TYR A 159 22.21 12.75 24.94
N LYS A 160 21.54 13.84 24.54
CA LYS A 160 20.82 14.74 25.47
C LYS A 160 19.48 15.30 24.95
N VAL A 161 19.07 14.96 23.73
CA VAL A 161 17.96 15.66 23.01
C VAL A 161 17.00 14.73 22.26
N VAL A 162 17.46 13.59 21.74
CA VAL A 162 16.61 12.58 21.07
C VAL A 162 16.28 11.44 22.02
N SER A 163 17.28 10.99 22.78
CA SER A 163 17.15 10.24 24.03
C SER A 163 18.31 10.64 24.96
N SER A 164 18.19 10.34 26.26
CA SER A 164 19.28 10.55 27.23
C SER A 164 20.14 9.29 27.32
N GLY A 165 21.46 9.43 27.19
CA GLY A 165 22.36 8.29 27.23
C GLY A 165 23.81 8.61 26.84
N PHE A 166 24.66 7.60 26.87
CA PHE A 166 26.07 7.71 26.44
C PHE A 166 26.57 6.40 25.82
N ALA A 167 27.63 6.50 25.00
CA ALA A 167 28.34 5.37 24.42
C ALA A 167 29.75 5.29 25.05
N ALA A 168 30.13 4.13 25.59
CA ALA A 168 31.43 3.94 26.24
C ALA A 168 32.00 2.54 26.02
N ALA A 169 33.33 2.40 26.11
CA ALA A 169 34.01 1.11 26.09
C ALA A 169 34.04 0.52 27.52
N LEU A 170 33.19 -0.48 27.80
CA LEU A 170 32.94 -0.97 29.16
C LEU A 170 33.61 -2.32 29.44
N SER A 171 34.28 -2.41 30.59
CA SER A 171 34.68 -3.70 31.17
C SER A 171 33.44 -4.51 31.62
N PRO A 172 33.53 -5.84 31.79
CA PRO A 172 32.39 -6.67 32.16
C PRO A 172 31.72 -6.28 33.50
N SER A 173 32.49 -5.81 34.48
CA SER A 173 31.97 -5.34 35.78
C SER A 173 31.21 -4.02 35.66
N GLN A 174 31.77 -3.04 34.93
CA GLN A 174 31.10 -1.75 34.65
C GLN A 174 29.79 -1.96 33.88
N LEU A 175 29.79 -2.88 32.90
CA LEU A 175 28.59 -3.28 32.16
C LEU A 175 27.52 -3.85 33.11
N GLN A 176 27.90 -4.78 33.99
CA GLN A 176 26.97 -5.41 34.94
C GLN A 176 26.41 -4.38 35.95
N GLN A 177 27.24 -3.47 36.45
CA GLN A 177 26.79 -2.37 37.32
C GLN A 177 25.80 -1.44 36.60
N LEU A 178 26.09 -1.04 35.36
CA LEU A 178 25.19 -0.19 34.58
C LEU A 178 23.87 -0.87 34.22
N GLN A 179 23.89 -2.18 33.90
CA GLN A 179 22.67 -2.96 33.65
C GLN A 179 21.78 -3.10 34.90
N GLN A 180 22.33 -2.95 36.10
CA GLN A 180 21.60 -2.99 37.37
C GLN A 180 21.30 -1.59 37.93
N HIS A 181 21.80 -0.52 37.31
CA HIS A 181 21.68 0.84 37.82
C HIS A 181 20.26 1.40 37.58
N PRO A 182 19.53 1.87 38.62
CA PRO A 182 18.10 2.18 38.51
C PRO A 182 17.75 3.34 37.56
N ALA A 183 18.72 4.20 37.23
CA ALA A 183 18.57 5.26 36.24
C ALA A 183 18.81 4.79 34.78
N VAL A 184 19.23 3.54 34.55
CA VAL A 184 19.45 2.95 33.22
C VAL A 184 18.19 2.18 32.79
N VAL A 185 17.87 2.23 31.50
CA VAL A 185 16.74 1.49 30.88
C VAL A 185 17.25 0.28 30.12
N ALA A 186 18.33 0.45 29.35
CA ALA A 186 18.93 -0.61 28.55
C ALA A 186 20.42 -0.34 28.28
N VAL A 187 21.17 -1.41 28.05
CA VAL A 187 22.57 -1.36 27.60
C VAL A 187 22.78 -2.32 26.44
N HIS A 188 23.14 -1.81 25.26
CA HIS A 188 23.28 -2.59 24.02
C HIS A 188 24.74 -2.63 23.56
N ARG A 189 25.21 -3.79 23.07
CA ARG A 189 26.57 -3.93 22.51
C ARG A 189 26.61 -3.43 21.06
N SER A 190 27.55 -2.56 20.73
CA SER A 190 27.81 -2.15 19.35
C SER A 190 28.51 -3.29 18.58
N SER A 191 28.06 -3.55 17.36
CA SER A 191 28.66 -4.53 16.44
C SER A 191 28.85 -3.93 15.03
N THR A 192 29.77 -4.48 14.27
CA THR A 192 30.09 -4.07 12.89
C THR A 192 29.89 -5.28 11.97
N ILE A 193 29.24 -5.07 10.82
CA ILE A 193 28.87 -6.15 9.89
C ILE A 193 29.72 -6.05 8.63
N HIS A 194 30.22 -7.18 8.13
CA HIS A 194 30.91 -7.32 6.86
C HIS A 194 30.13 -8.25 5.92
N MET A 195 30.27 -8.02 4.61
CA MET A 195 29.43 -8.61 3.57
C MET A 195 30.18 -9.75 2.83
N LEU A 196 29.50 -10.85 2.53
CA LEU A 196 30.06 -12.01 1.81
C LEU A 196 29.34 -12.22 0.47
N SER A 197 30.05 -12.73 -0.54
CA SER A 197 29.55 -12.92 -1.91
C SER A 197 29.72 -14.36 -2.40
N THR A 198 28.78 -14.86 -3.19
CA THR A 198 28.89 -16.15 -3.89
C THR A 198 28.71 -16.00 -5.40
N ARG A 199 29.29 -16.93 -6.17
CA ARG A 199 29.24 -16.97 -7.65
C ARG A 199 28.36 -18.15 -8.12
N PRO A 200 27.68 -18.05 -9.28
CA PRO A 200 26.91 -19.15 -9.84
C PRO A 200 27.78 -20.17 -10.59
N SER A 201 27.30 -21.41 -10.70
CA SER A 201 27.83 -22.46 -11.58
C SER A 201 26.72 -22.99 -12.51
N THR A 202 27.11 -23.55 -13.65
CA THR A 202 26.19 -23.90 -14.75
C THR A 202 26.32 -25.36 -15.17
N SER A 203 25.20 -26.04 -15.37
CA SER A 203 25.06 -27.09 -16.39
C SER A 203 23.61 -27.21 -16.86
N VAL A 204 23.43 -27.67 -18.09
CA VAL A 204 22.15 -28.01 -18.72
C VAL A 204 22.40 -29.27 -19.53
N ASP A 205 21.51 -30.25 -19.43
CA ASP A 205 21.40 -31.36 -20.38
C ASP A 205 19.93 -31.61 -20.71
N TRP A 206 19.66 -32.20 -21.87
CA TRP A 206 18.32 -32.33 -22.44
C TRP A 206 17.99 -33.77 -22.85
N LEU A 207 16.68 -34.02 -23.03
CA LEU A 207 15.99 -35.22 -23.51
C LEU A 207 16.79 -36.22 -24.37
N ASP A 208 16.39 -37.51 -24.28
CA ASP A 208 15.66 -38.13 -25.42
C ASP A 208 14.77 -39.33 -25.02
N SER A 209 13.72 -39.61 -25.81
CA SER A 209 13.02 -40.91 -26.00
C SER A 209 11.58 -40.77 -26.56
N VAL A 210 11.43 -40.90 -27.91
CA VAL A 210 10.38 -41.59 -28.74
C VAL A 210 8.93 -41.82 -28.23
N ASP A 211 7.87 -41.94 -29.07
CA ASP A 211 7.74 -42.12 -30.54
C ASP A 211 6.44 -41.42 -31.04
N SER A 212 6.44 -40.61 -32.12
CA SER A 212 6.29 -40.95 -33.56
C SER A 212 4.85 -41.20 -34.07
N GLY A 213 4.44 -40.49 -35.13
CA GLY A 213 3.06 -40.58 -35.65
C GLY A 213 2.62 -39.72 -36.86
N ASN A 214 3.50 -39.52 -37.88
CA ASN A 214 3.23 -39.24 -39.32
C ASN A 214 1.94 -38.49 -39.81
N LEU A 215 1.97 -37.60 -40.84
CA LEU A 215 3.05 -37.01 -41.66
C LEU A 215 2.49 -35.78 -42.42
N ALA A 216 3.36 -35.03 -43.13
CA ALA A 216 3.02 -33.75 -43.77
C ALA A 216 2.55 -33.87 -45.24
N GLY A 217 1.93 -32.79 -45.76
CA GLY A 217 1.59 -32.63 -47.18
C GLY A 217 1.32 -31.17 -47.57
N SER A 218 2.10 -30.61 -48.49
CA SER A 218 2.00 -29.21 -48.95
C SER A 218 1.70 -29.13 -50.45
N ALA A 219 0.79 -28.24 -50.87
CA ALA A 219 0.82 -27.60 -52.19
C ALA A 219 -0.18 -26.44 -52.33
N ASN A 220 0.23 -25.40 -53.08
CA ASN A 220 -0.67 -24.42 -53.70
C ASN A 220 -1.30 -25.02 -54.97
N GLN A 221 -2.58 -24.76 -55.25
CA GLN A 221 -3.04 -24.31 -56.58
C GLN A 221 -4.49 -23.81 -56.61
N THR A 222 -4.86 -23.12 -57.70
CA THR A 222 -6.10 -22.32 -57.81
C THR A 222 -7.00 -22.72 -58.99
N ARG A 223 -8.29 -22.37 -58.87
CA ARG A 223 -9.31 -22.07 -59.91
C ARG A 223 -10.20 -23.18 -60.49
N HIS A 224 -11.50 -22.89 -60.42
CA HIS A 224 -12.58 -23.13 -61.40
C HIS A 224 -13.19 -24.56 -61.54
N ARG A 225 -14.49 -24.73 -61.90
CA ARG A 225 -15.72 -23.90 -61.76
C ARG A 225 -16.96 -24.76 -62.14
N ARG A 226 -18.15 -24.40 -61.62
CA ARG A 226 -19.52 -24.95 -61.91
C ARG A 226 -19.83 -26.30 -61.20
N GLY A 227 -21.06 -26.55 -60.69
CA GLY A 227 -22.16 -25.64 -60.36
C GLY A 227 -23.55 -26.30 -60.22
N LEU A 228 -24.43 -25.72 -59.37
CA LEU A 228 -25.91 -25.89 -59.28
C LEU A 228 -26.47 -27.32 -59.06
N LYS A 229 -27.33 -27.63 -58.08
CA LYS A 229 -28.52 -26.91 -57.53
C LYS A 229 -28.74 -27.25 -56.04
N GLY A 230 -29.60 -26.50 -55.33
CA GLY A 230 -29.97 -26.82 -53.93
C GLY A 230 -30.70 -25.73 -53.13
N LEU A 231 -31.62 -24.97 -53.73
CA LEU A 231 -32.30 -23.85 -53.07
C LEU A 231 -33.61 -24.24 -52.37
N GLN A 232 -33.53 -24.67 -51.11
CA GLN A 232 -34.73 -24.69 -50.22
C GLN A 232 -34.42 -24.50 -48.72
N GLY A 233 -33.32 -25.04 -48.19
CA GLY A 233 -33.00 -24.95 -46.74
C GLY A 233 -32.71 -23.54 -46.18
N ARG A 234 -32.42 -22.55 -47.03
CA ARG A 234 -31.94 -21.22 -46.58
C ARG A 234 -32.99 -20.27 -46.00
N ARG A 235 -34.30 -20.51 -46.16
CA ARG A 235 -35.34 -19.62 -45.57
C ARG A 235 -35.63 -19.93 -44.10
N GLY A 236 -35.63 -21.20 -43.69
CA GLY A 236 -35.89 -21.58 -42.29
C GLY A 236 -34.80 -21.08 -41.33
N LEU A 237 -33.52 -21.39 -41.63
CA LEU A 237 -32.37 -20.93 -40.84
C LEU A 237 -32.33 -19.40 -40.68
N LEU A 238 -32.56 -18.64 -41.75
CA LEU A 238 -32.62 -17.17 -41.71
C LEU A 238 -33.88 -16.58 -41.04
N HIS A 239 -34.81 -17.43 -40.58
CA HIS A 239 -35.96 -17.04 -39.77
C HIS A 239 -35.72 -17.39 -38.30
N VAL A 240 -35.29 -18.64 -38.00
CA VAL A 240 -34.89 -19.07 -36.65
C VAL A 240 -33.76 -18.20 -36.10
N GLN A 241 -32.71 -17.94 -36.89
CA GLN A 241 -31.59 -17.10 -36.48
C GLN A 241 -31.99 -15.63 -36.27
N ARG A 242 -33.02 -15.14 -36.98
CA ARG A 242 -33.58 -13.80 -36.75
C ARG A 242 -34.54 -13.75 -35.56
N GLN A 243 -35.29 -14.82 -35.29
CA GLN A 243 -36.07 -14.93 -34.05
C GLN A 243 -35.15 -15.02 -32.84
N GLN A 244 -34.08 -15.82 -32.89
CA GLN A 244 -33.06 -15.86 -31.83
C GLN A 244 -32.37 -14.51 -31.63
N GLN A 245 -31.98 -13.80 -32.70
CA GLN A 245 -31.43 -12.45 -32.56
C GLN A 245 -32.45 -11.44 -32.03
N ALA A 246 -33.69 -11.45 -32.50
CA ALA A 246 -34.75 -10.57 -32.00
C ALA A 246 -35.13 -10.88 -30.55
N GLN A 247 -35.10 -12.15 -30.14
CA GLN A 247 -35.39 -12.60 -28.78
C GLN A 247 -34.22 -12.32 -27.83
N GLN A 248 -32.97 -12.42 -28.29
CA GLN A 248 -31.79 -11.93 -27.57
C GLN A 248 -31.79 -10.40 -27.45
N GLN A 249 -32.18 -9.66 -28.49
CA GLN A 249 -32.33 -8.21 -28.45
C GLN A 249 -33.50 -7.78 -27.56
N ALA A 250 -34.59 -8.54 -27.54
CA ALA A 250 -35.70 -8.33 -26.61
C ALA A 250 -35.28 -8.61 -25.16
N LEU A 251 -34.57 -9.72 -24.87
CA LEU A 251 -33.99 -9.96 -23.55
C LEU A 251 -33.01 -8.83 -23.15
N GLN A 252 -32.15 -8.37 -24.06
CA GLN A 252 -31.23 -7.26 -23.78
C GLN A 252 -31.97 -5.94 -23.53
N GLN A 253 -33.05 -5.65 -24.26
CA GLN A 253 -33.87 -4.46 -24.04
C GLN A 253 -34.69 -4.56 -22.75
N GLN A 254 -35.19 -5.75 -22.41
CA GLN A 254 -35.91 -6.01 -21.17
C GLN A 254 -34.97 -5.93 -19.96
N GLN A 255 -33.77 -6.51 -20.03
CA GLN A 255 -32.70 -6.33 -19.04
C GLN A 255 -32.22 -4.88 -18.93
N GLN A 256 -32.32 -4.08 -19.99
CA GLN A 256 -32.05 -2.63 -19.98
C GLN A 256 -33.22 -1.78 -19.46
N GLN A 257 -34.42 -2.35 -19.29
CA GLN A 257 -35.62 -1.63 -18.83
C GLN A 257 -36.08 -2.05 -17.42
N GLU A 258 -35.85 -3.30 -17.03
CA GLU A 258 -36.23 -3.85 -15.71
C GLU A 258 -35.10 -3.71 -14.66
N GLY A 259 -33.85 -3.50 -15.10
CA GLY A 259 -32.71 -3.25 -14.23
C GLY A 259 -32.44 -1.74 -14.05
N ALA A 260 -32.75 -1.19 -12.88
CA ALA A 260 -32.19 0.09 -12.45
C ALA A 260 -30.67 -0.07 -12.32
N GLN A 261 -29.90 0.45 -13.28
CA GLN A 261 -28.50 0.06 -13.44
C GLN A 261 -27.65 0.40 -12.20
N VAL A 262 -27.16 -0.65 -11.53
CA VAL A 262 -26.25 -0.55 -10.38
C VAL A 262 -24.98 0.15 -10.86
N GLN A 263 -24.80 1.38 -10.39
CA GLN A 263 -23.77 2.34 -10.82
C GLN A 263 -23.33 3.26 -9.66
N GLY A 264 -23.76 2.94 -8.44
CA GLY A 264 -23.52 3.69 -7.21
C GLY A 264 -24.33 4.98 -7.03
N ASP A 265 -25.41 5.20 -7.77
CA ASP A 265 -26.26 6.40 -7.54
C ASP A 265 -26.81 6.40 -6.11
N GLY A 266 -26.66 7.52 -5.39
CA GLY A 266 -26.93 7.62 -3.96
C GLY A 266 -25.87 7.01 -3.03
N MET A 267 -24.76 6.46 -3.55
CA MET A 267 -23.61 6.06 -2.73
C MET A 267 -22.60 7.21 -2.62
N VAL A 268 -21.89 7.28 -1.49
CA VAL A 268 -20.79 8.24 -1.28
C VAL A 268 -19.48 7.48 -1.07
N VAL A 269 -18.48 7.76 -1.90
CA VAL A 269 -17.11 7.23 -1.75
C VAL A 269 -16.19 8.34 -1.27
N GLY A 270 -15.55 8.11 -0.12
CA GLY A 270 -14.49 8.93 0.43
C GLY A 270 -13.12 8.54 -0.12
N VAL A 271 -12.23 9.51 -0.31
CA VAL A 271 -10.82 9.30 -0.69
C VAL A 271 -9.91 10.12 0.23
N VAL A 272 -9.03 9.44 0.98
CA VAL A 272 -7.96 10.05 1.80
C VAL A 272 -6.64 9.94 1.02
N ASP A 273 -6.15 11.07 0.50
CA ASP A 273 -4.97 11.16 -0.41
C ASP A 273 -4.42 12.61 -0.42
N SER A 274 -3.90 13.07 -1.55
CA SER A 274 -3.28 14.36 -1.87
C SER A 274 -4.26 15.44 -2.35
N GLY A 275 -5.57 15.15 -2.32
CA GLY A 275 -6.65 16.06 -2.72
C GLY A 275 -7.25 15.74 -4.09
N ILE A 276 -7.86 16.73 -4.75
CA ILE A 276 -8.48 16.57 -6.07
C ILE A 276 -8.27 17.78 -6.99
N TRP A 277 -8.26 17.56 -8.31
CA TRP A 277 -8.36 18.60 -9.33
C TRP A 277 -9.82 18.73 -9.83
N PRO A 278 -10.66 19.57 -9.21
CA PRO A 278 -12.12 19.54 -9.40
C PRO A 278 -12.58 19.97 -10.81
N GLU A 279 -11.76 20.73 -11.55
CA GLU A 279 -12.09 21.15 -12.92
C GLU A 279 -11.89 20.04 -13.96
N HIS A 280 -11.54 18.81 -13.56
CA HIS A 280 -11.45 17.67 -14.48
C HIS A 280 -12.85 17.12 -14.82
N PRO A 281 -13.16 16.83 -16.10
CA PRO A 281 -14.44 16.26 -16.52
C PRO A 281 -14.94 15.03 -15.75
N SER A 282 -14.04 14.20 -15.19
CA SER A 282 -14.38 13.06 -14.33
C SER A 282 -15.14 13.42 -13.05
N PHE A 283 -15.16 14.70 -12.68
CA PHE A 283 -15.87 15.22 -11.51
C PHE A 283 -16.98 16.19 -11.91
N SER A 284 -17.36 16.21 -13.19
CA SER A 284 -18.49 16.98 -13.70
C SER A 284 -19.78 16.16 -13.62
N ASP A 285 -20.73 16.65 -12.81
CA ASP A 285 -22.11 16.15 -12.78
C ASP A 285 -22.85 16.39 -14.11
N LYS A 286 -22.53 17.49 -14.81
CA LYS A 286 -23.11 17.88 -16.12
C LYS A 286 -22.83 16.90 -17.26
N LEU A 287 -21.92 15.94 -17.10
CA LEU A 287 -21.63 14.89 -18.08
C LEU A 287 -22.38 13.58 -17.82
N ILE A 288 -23.12 13.49 -16.70
CA ILE A 288 -23.85 12.29 -16.30
C ILE A 288 -25.32 12.44 -16.72
N SER A 289 -25.82 11.47 -17.48
CA SER A 289 -27.21 11.39 -17.94
C SER A 289 -27.80 10.01 -17.60
N PRO A 290 -29.00 9.90 -16.98
CA PRO A 290 -29.78 11.01 -16.43
C PRO A 290 -29.00 11.76 -15.32
N PRO A 291 -29.42 12.97 -14.91
CA PRO A 291 -28.75 13.71 -13.83
C PRO A 291 -28.58 12.86 -12.57
N LEU A 292 -27.55 13.16 -11.77
CA LEU A 292 -27.37 12.50 -10.48
C LEU A 292 -28.53 12.80 -9.52
N SER A 293 -28.79 11.84 -8.63
CA SER A 293 -29.61 12.05 -7.44
C SER A 293 -29.11 13.24 -6.60
N ALA A 294 -29.91 13.67 -5.63
CA ALA A 294 -29.39 14.55 -4.57
C ALA A 294 -28.45 13.72 -3.67
N PRO A 295 -27.41 14.32 -3.06
CA PRO A 295 -26.62 13.65 -2.03
C PRO A 295 -27.54 13.05 -0.95
N PRO A 296 -27.22 11.87 -0.38
CA PRO A 296 -28.06 11.21 0.62
C PRO A 296 -28.42 12.11 1.79
N SER A 297 -29.61 11.94 2.38
CA SER A 297 -30.01 12.70 3.57
C SER A 297 -29.18 12.40 4.82
N SER A 298 -28.36 11.35 4.79
CA SER A 298 -27.33 11.03 5.78
C SER A 298 -26.05 11.87 5.64
N TRP A 299 -25.81 12.47 4.46
CA TRP A 299 -24.60 13.23 4.15
C TRP A 299 -24.57 14.57 4.91
N LYS A 300 -23.52 14.76 5.70
CA LYS A 300 -23.26 15.94 6.55
C LYS A 300 -22.01 16.72 6.13
N GLY A 301 -21.19 16.14 5.24
CA GLY A 301 -19.92 16.73 4.85
C GLY A 301 -20.03 17.98 3.98
N ARG A 302 -18.90 18.70 3.93
CA ARG A 302 -18.83 20.06 3.36
C ARG A 302 -17.85 20.17 2.20
N CYS A 303 -18.10 21.15 1.34
CA CYS A 303 -17.09 21.73 0.46
C CYS A 303 -16.35 22.83 1.23
N GLU A 304 -15.10 22.61 1.62
CA GLU A 304 -14.34 23.57 2.42
C GLU A 304 -13.75 24.70 1.54
N PRO A 305 -14.24 25.95 1.67
CA PRO A 305 -13.86 27.01 0.76
C PRO A 305 -12.51 27.62 1.14
N THR A 306 -11.61 27.69 0.18
CA THR A 306 -10.32 28.39 0.29
C THR A 306 -10.11 29.30 -0.92
N LYS A 307 -9.05 30.13 -0.89
CA LYS A 307 -8.70 31.04 -1.99
C LYS A 307 -8.56 30.31 -3.34
N ASP A 308 -7.97 29.11 -3.34
CA ASP A 308 -7.64 28.35 -4.53
C ASP A 308 -8.60 27.17 -4.76
N PHE A 309 -9.61 27.02 -3.91
CA PHE A 309 -10.69 26.03 -3.98
C PHE A 309 -12.01 26.67 -3.51
N PRO A 310 -12.75 27.38 -4.38
CA PRO A 310 -14.03 28.01 -4.00
C PRO A 310 -15.10 26.95 -3.71
N SER A 311 -16.15 27.30 -2.95
CA SER A 311 -17.28 26.39 -2.68
C SER A 311 -17.98 25.88 -3.95
N SER A 312 -17.93 26.64 -5.04
CA SER A 312 -18.42 26.26 -6.37
C SER A 312 -17.53 25.26 -7.13
N ALA A 313 -16.44 24.78 -6.52
CA ALA A 313 -15.65 23.67 -7.04
C ALA A 313 -16.32 22.31 -6.76
N CYS A 314 -17.18 22.23 -5.74
CA CYS A 314 -18.06 21.10 -5.50
C CYS A 314 -19.37 21.24 -6.30
N ASN A 315 -19.99 20.11 -6.59
CA ASN A 315 -21.19 19.98 -7.41
C ASN A 315 -21.95 18.68 -7.01
N ARG A 316 -22.89 18.13 -7.81
CA ARG A 316 -23.55 16.86 -7.42
C ARG A 316 -22.63 15.63 -7.49
N LYS A 317 -21.49 15.72 -8.15
CA LYS A 317 -20.53 14.63 -8.31
C LYS A 317 -19.45 14.66 -7.24
N LEU A 318 -18.75 15.78 -7.08
CA LEU A 318 -17.84 16.05 -5.96
C LEU A 318 -18.63 16.81 -4.89
N ILE A 319 -19.12 16.11 -3.86
CA ILE A 319 -20.03 16.68 -2.85
C ILE A 319 -19.32 17.18 -1.59
N GLY A 320 -18.13 16.64 -1.31
CA GLY A 320 -17.30 16.98 -0.15
C GLY A 320 -15.84 17.17 -0.54
N ALA A 321 -15.18 18.16 0.05
CA ALA A 321 -13.77 18.43 -0.18
C ALA A 321 -13.18 19.12 1.07
N ARG A 322 -12.27 18.45 1.77
CA ARG A 322 -11.70 18.88 3.06
C ARG A 322 -10.18 18.72 3.07
N VAL A 323 -9.50 19.41 3.97
CA VAL A 323 -8.05 19.50 4.02
C VAL A 323 -7.53 19.42 5.46
N PHE A 324 -6.51 18.58 5.67
CA PHE A 324 -5.93 18.23 6.97
C PHE A 324 -4.41 18.37 6.83
N TYR A 325 -3.79 19.11 7.73
CA TYR A 325 -2.37 19.49 7.67
C TYR A 325 -1.78 19.90 9.02
N GLN A 326 -2.55 19.75 10.11
CA GLN A 326 -2.17 20.32 11.40
C GLN A 326 -1.06 19.48 12.04
N GLY A 327 -1.21 18.15 12.02
CA GLY A 327 -0.15 17.23 12.45
C GLY A 327 1.10 17.38 11.59
N PHE A 328 0.96 17.42 10.26
CA PHE A 328 2.10 17.60 9.35
C PHE A 328 2.82 18.94 9.56
N GLN A 329 2.08 20.02 9.86
CA GLN A 329 2.66 21.33 10.17
C GLN A 329 3.42 21.33 11.51
N GLU A 330 3.02 20.51 12.48
CA GLU A 330 3.69 20.37 13.77
C GLU A 330 4.92 19.46 13.69
N GLU A 331 4.82 18.32 12.99
CA GLU A 331 5.89 17.35 12.74
C GLU A 331 7.05 17.93 11.89
N VAL A 332 6.73 18.40 10.67
CA VAL A 332 7.75 18.83 9.68
C VAL A 332 8.06 20.32 9.81
N GLY A 333 7.12 21.12 10.29
CA GLY A 333 7.30 22.55 10.48
C GLY A 333 7.22 23.37 9.18
N THR A 334 6.74 24.61 9.32
CA THR A 334 6.52 25.54 8.19
C THR A 334 7.76 25.94 7.38
N LYS A 335 8.97 25.60 7.84
CA LYS A 335 10.22 25.83 7.09
C LYS A 335 10.42 24.77 6.02
N ASP A 336 10.16 23.52 6.36
CA ASP A 336 10.53 22.36 5.55
C ASP A 336 9.32 21.78 4.79
N TRP A 337 8.14 22.36 4.93
CA TRP A 337 7.00 22.16 4.03
C TRP A 337 7.23 22.78 2.64
N ASP A 338 7.17 22.00 1.55
CA ASP A 338 7.33 22.50 0.17
C ASP A 338 6.00 22.86 -0.53
N LEU A 339 5.39 23.98 -0.13
CA LEU A 339 4.19 24.54 -0.80
C LEU A 339 4.46 25.11 -2.22
N LYS A 340 5.58 24.77 -2.87
CA LYS A 340 6.00 25.36 -4.14
C LYS A 340 5.22 24.76 -5.34
N GLY A 341 4.03 25.30 -5.56
CA GLY A 341 3.09 24.78 -6.56
C GLY A 341 1.98 23.90 -5.95
N ASP A 342 1.84 23.97 -4.63
CA ASP A 342 0.78 23.32 -3.85
C ASP A 342 0.03 24.36 -3.01
N TRP A 343 -1.13 23.97 -2.46
CA TRP A 343 -2.07 24.88 -1.81
C TRP A 343 -2.63 24.29 -0.51
N LEU A 344 -2.79 25.15 0.51
CA LEU A 344 -3.52 24.87 1.74
C LEU A 344 -5.04 24.84 1.46
N SER A 345 -5.45 23.77 0.77
CA SER A 345 -6.80 23.56 0.24
C SER A 345 -6.98 22.09 -0.15
N PRO A 346 -8.21 21.61 -0.42
CA PRO A 346 -8.44 20.28 -0.98
C PRO A 346 -7.88 20.06 -2.40
N ARG A 347 -7.22 21.06 -3.01
CA ARG A 347 -6.65 20.95 -4.35
C ARG A 347 -5.42 20.03 -4.40
N ASP A 348 -5.45 19.10 -5.35
CA ASP A 348 -4.31 18.26 -5.72
C ASP A 348 -3.29 19.03 -6.56
N SER A 349 -2.03 18.95 -6.18
CA SER A 349 -0.86 19.46 -6.90
C SER A 349 0.02 18.36 -7.50
N THR A 350 -0.21 17.11 -7.08
CA THR A 350 0.66 15.94 -7.26
C THR A 350 0.16 15.03 -8.38
N GLY A 351 -1.15 14.77 -8.42
CA GLY A 351 -1.83 13.90 -9.36
C GLY A 351 -2.47 12.66 -8.75
N THR A 352 -2.00 12.16 -7.60
CA THR A 352 -2.41 10.85 -7.09
C THR A 352 -3.88 10.80 -6.71
N GLY A 353 -4.37 11.73 -5.90
CA GLY A 353 -5.75 11.74 -5.42
C GLY A 353 -6.75 12.03 -6.54
N THR A 354 -6.40 12.93 -7.47
CA THR A 354 -7.14 13.15 -8.72
C THR A 354 -7.24 11.86 -9.55
N TRP A 355 -6.16 11.08 -9.59
CA TRP A 355 -6.07 9.90 -10.44
C TRP A 355 -6.83 8.71 -9.85
N LEU A 356 -6.70 8.42 -8.56
CA LEU A 356 -7.45 7.36 -7.87
C LEU A 356 -8.96 7.64 -7.86
N ALA A 357 -9.37 8.90 -7.63
CA ALA A 357 -10.76 9.32 -7.78
C ALA A 357 -11.29 9.22 -9.23
N GLY A 358 -10.39 9.14 -10.22
CA GLY A 358 -10.66 9.28 -11.66
C GLY A 358 -10.24 8.08 -12.52
N PHE A 359 -10.18 6.86 -11.96
CA PHE A 359 -9.40 5.69 -12.44
C PHE A 359 -10.08 4.61 -13.37
N ARG A 360 -9.71 4.48 -14.67
CA ARG A 360 -10.35 3.58 -15.68
C ARG A 360 -9.91 2.11 -15.77
N VAL A 361 -10.87 1.19 -15.86
CA VAL A 361 -10.65 -0.16 -16.40
C VAL A 361 -10.79 -0.16 -17.93
N GLN A 362 -9.86 -0.81 -18.63
CA GLN A 362 -9.89 -0.94 -20.09
C GLN A 362 -9.84 -2.41 -20.49
N SER A 363 -11.00 -2.98 -20.86
CA SER A 363 -11.10 -4.29 -21.51
C SER A 363 -12.35 -4.32 -22.42
N PRO A 364 -12.27 -4.83 -23.65
CA PRO A 364 -13.36 -4.74 -24.64
C PRO A 364 -14.38 -5.90 -24.57
N LEU A 365 -14.30 -6.79 -23.58
CA LEU A 365 -15.07 -8.04 -23.54
C LEU A 365 -16.04 -8.17 -22.35
N LEU A 366 -16.38 -7.05 -21.70
CA LEU A 366 -17.47 -6.97 -20.71
C LEU A 366 -18.30 -5.73 -21.02
N LEU A 367 -19.58 -5.91 -21.36
CA LEU A 367 -20.56 -4.81 -21.51
C LEU A 367 -21.12 -4.38 -20.14
N LEU A 368 -20.22 -4.20 -19.18
CA LEU A 368 -20.47 -3.60 -17.87
C LEU A 368 -19.49 -2.45 -17.65
N HIS A 369 -20.04 -1.25 -17.44
CA HIS A 369 -19.34 0.03 -17.33
C HIS A 369 -18.30 0.00 -16.18
N SER A 370 -17.05 0.47 -16.39
CA SER A 370 -15.96 0.16 -15.44
C SER A 370 -14.75 1.16 -15.36
N GLY A 371 -14.54 1.73 -14.16
CA GLY A 371 -13.46 2.60 -13.65
C GLY A 371 -13.48 4.09 -14.09
N PRO A 372 -13.36 5.14 -13.21
CA PRO A 372 -13.07 5.31 -11.76
C PRO A 372 -13.78 4.57 -10.61
N ALA A 373 -13.21 4.62 -9.40
CA ALA A 373 -13.91 4.37 -8.12
C ALA A 373 -15.30 5.04 -8.05
N ALA A 374 -15.34 6.38 -8.17
CA ALA A 374 -16.56 7.18 -8.12
C ALA A 374 -16.51 8.43 -9.03
N GLY A 375 -16.18 8.26 -10.31
CA GLY A 375 -15.99 9.34 -11.29
C GLY A 375 -16.89 9.19 -12.54
N SER A 376 -17.24 10.30 -13.18
CA SER A 376 -18.36 10.41 -14.12
C SER A 376 -18.32 9.41 -15.28
N ALA A 377 -19.50 8.92 -15.67
CA ALA A 377 -19.65 8.11 -16.88
C ALA A 377 -19.25 8.90 -18.14
N ASN A 378 -18.84 8.17 -19.18
CA ASN A 378 -18.75 8.68 -20.55
C ASN A 378 -17.94 9.99 -20.72
N VAL A 379 -16.85 10.19 -19.98
CA VAL A 379 -15.95 11.34 -20.15
C VAL A 379 -15.14 11.21 -21.47
N PRO A 380 -15.17 12.22 -22.37
CA PRO A 380 -14.30 12.25 -23.54
C PRO A 380 -12.82 12.42 -23.16
N THR A 381 -11.92 11.63 -23.76
CA THR A 381 -10.47 11.73 -23.54
C THR A 381 -9.76 12.36 -24.74
N ALA A 382 -8.68 13.11 -24.50
CA ALA A 382 -7.74 13.44 -25.57
C ALA A 382 -6.99 12.18 -26.07
N PRO A 383 -6.64 12.07 -27.37
CA PRO A 383 -5.81 10.97 -27.86
C PRO A 383 -4.42 10.95 -27.21
N VAL A 384 -4.05 9.84 -26.59
CA VAL A 384 -2.74 9.67 -25.94
C VAL A 384 -1.74 9.17 -26.98
N PHE A 385 -0.65 9.91 -27.18
CA PHE A 385 0.41 9.62 -28.17
C PHE A 385 -0.09 9.32 -29.60
N GLY A 386 -1.20 9.95 -30.01
CA GLY A 386 -1.79 9.77 -31.34
C GLY A 386 -2.58 8.46 -31.51
N SER A 387 -2.88 7.76 -30.42
CA SER A 387 -3.83 6.64 -30.33
C SER A 387 -5.09 7.08 -29.57
N SER A 388 -6.26 6.60 -30.00
CA SER A 388 -7.52 6.84 -29.28
C SER A 388 -7.68 5.82 -28.15
N ILE A 389 -7.98 6.28 -26.94
CA ILE A 389 -8.18 5.40 -25.77
C ILE A 389 -9.66 5.19 -25.43
N GLY A 390 -10.59 5.91 -26.08
CA GLY A 390 -12.03 5.76 -25.92
C GLY A 390 -12.67 6.83 -25.01
N ARG A 391 -13.45 6.38 -24.02
CA ARG A 391 -14.05 7.23 -22.97
C ARG A 391 -13.69 6.68 -21.58
N LEU A 392 -13.63 7.58 -20.61
CA LEU A 392 -13.36 7.32 -19.20
C LEU A 392 -14.70 7.23 -18.42
N SER A 393 -14.92 6.24 -17.55
CA SER A 393 -16.27 5.96 -17.03
C SER A 393 -16.30 5.00 -15.83
N GLY A 394 -16.65 5.49 -14.64
CA GLY A 394 -16.69 4.78 -13.35
C GLY A 394 -17.06 3.28 -13.28
N VAL A 395 -16.53 2.59 -12.27
CA VAL A 395 -17.06 1.34 -11.67
C VAL A 395 -18.39 1.70 -11.03
N ALA A 396 -18.39 2.69 -10.13
CA ALA A 396 -19.57 3.37 -9.65
C ALA A 396 -19.67 4.78 -10.26
N PRO A 397 -20.03 4.92 -11.56
CA PRO A 397 -19.97 6.21 -12.25
C PRO A 397 -20.99 7.23 -11.76
N ARG A 398 -22.03 6.78 -11.04
CA ARG A 398 -23.06 7.62 -10.44
C ARG A 398 -22.83 7.90 -8.95
N ALA A 399 -21.88 7.24 -8.29
CA ALA A 399 -21.53 7.55 -6.90
C ALA A 399 -21.05 8.99 -6.73
N HIS A 400 -21.46 9.60 -5.63
CA HIS A 400 -20.90 10.86 -5.16
C HIS A 400 -19.49 10.62 -4.60
N LEU A 401 -18.66 11.65 -4.67
CA LEU A 401 -17.27 11.64 -4.25
C LEU A 401 -17.06 12.67 -3.14
N ALA A 402 -16.33 12.26 -2.09
CA ALA A 402 -15.82 13.13 -1.05
C ALA A 402 -14.30 12.96 -0.92
N VAL A 403 -13.55 14.05 -0.77
CA VAL A 403 -12.08 14.02 -0.78
C VAL A 403 -11.51 14.71 0.46
N TYR A 404 -10.53 14.05 1.09
CA TYR A 404 -9.90 14.46 2.34
C TYR A 404 -8.39 14.49 2.09
N LYS A 405 -7.82 15.69 1.92
CA LYS A 405 -6.38 15.84 1.65
C LYS A 405 -5.56 15.74 2.94
N THR A 406 -4.64 14.79 3.01
CA THR A 406 -3.71 14.56 4.13
C THR A 406 -2.23 14.52 3.70
N PHE A 407 -1.94 14.28 2.42
CA PHE A 407 -0.58 14.20 1.90
C PHE A 407 -0.02 15.57 1.50
N TRP A 408 1.22 15.84 1.94
CA TRP A 408 1.94 17.10 1.77
C TRP A 408 3.41 16.86 1.43
N LYS A 409 3.99 17.77 0.66
CA LYS A 409 5.38 17.65 0.23
C LYS A 409 6.36 18.18 1.28
N SER A 410 7.35 17.37 1.64
CA SER A 410 8.47 17.78 2.49
C SER A 410 9.69 18.16 1.64
N LYS A 411 10.36 19.27 1.99
CA LYS A 411 11.68 19.68 1.46
C LYS A 411 12.82 18.80 1.95
N ALA A 412 12.75 18.35 3.20
CA ALA A 412 13.81 17.56 3.84
C ALA A 412 13.89 16.15 3.24
N LEU A 413 12.74 15.49 3.11
CA LEU A 413 12.59 14.19 2.44
C LEU A 413 12.58 14.27 0.89
N GLY A 414 12.00 15.34 0.32
CA GLY A 414 11.86 15.54 -1.13
C GLY A 414 10.56 14.98 -1.73
N TRP A 415 9.94 13.97 -1.09
CA TRP A 415 8.68 13.34 -1.47
C TRP A 415 7.48 13.83 -0.65
N ASN A 416 6.29 13.28 -0.95
CA ASN A 416 5.05 13.53 -0.22
C ASN A 416 4.91 12.56 0.96
N VAL A 417 4.52 13.06 2.12
CA VAL A 417 4.17 12.28 3.31
C VAL A 417 2.90 12.84 3.95
N CYS A 418 2.32 12.11 4.89
CA CYS A 418 1.14 12.49 5.66
C CYS A 418 1.43 12.25 7.15
N SER A 419 0.83 13.07 8.01
CA SER A 419 0.85 12.87 9.46
C SER A 419 -0.19 11.83 9.85
N THR A 420 0.15 10.96 10.81
CA THR A 420 -0.78 9.97 11.40
C THR A 420 -2.02 10.66 12.00
N LEU A 421 -1.83 11.82 12.63
CA LEU A 421 -2.89 12.66 13.20
C LEU A 421 -3.81 13.24 12.12
N ASP A 422 -3.25 13.71 10.99
CA ASP A 422 -4.05 14.23 9.88
C ASP A 422 -4.82 13.11 9.16
N ILE A 423 -4.30 11.87 9.13
CA ILE A 423 -5.01 10.69 8.63
C ILE A 423 -6.18 10.34 9.56
N ALA A 424 -5.93 10.18 10.86
CA ALA A 424 -6.97 9.89 11.85
C ALA A 424 -8.12 10.92 11.79
N ALA A 425 -7.77 12.21 11.79
CA ALA A 425 -8.74 13.30 11.67
C ALA A 425 -9.50 13.30 10.33
N ALA A 426 -8.89 12.85 9.23
CA ALA A 426 -9.55 12.68 7.94
C ALA A 426 -10.50 11.47 7.89
N VAL A 427 -10.17 10.37 8.58
CA VAL A 427 -11.01 9.17 8.70
C VAL A 427 -12.25 9.49 9.55
N GLU A 428 -12.07 10.05 10.75
CA GLU A 428 -13.18 10.49 11.60
C GLU A 428 -14.07 11.50 10.90
N ALA A 429 -13.47 12.46 10.18
CA ALA A 429 -14.19 13.40 9.35
C ALA A 429 -15.03 12.72 8.28
N ALA A 430 -14.50 11.72 7.58
CA ALA A 430 -15.22 11.01 6.53
C ALA A 430 -16.40 10.20 7.09
N THR A 431 -16.19 9.52 8.22
CA THR A 431 -17.24 8.78 8.93
C THR A 431 -18.34 9.72 9.44
N ALA A 432 -17.98 10.84 10.08
CA ALA A 432 -18.94 11.83 10.57
C ALA A 432 -19.68 12.57 9.44
N ASP A 433 -19.01 12.78 8.31
CA ASP A 433 -19.59 13.39 7.10
C ASP A 433 -20.56 12.43 6.37
N GLY A 434 -20.47 11.12 6.61
CA GLY A 434 -21.40 10.11 6.09
C GLY A 434 -21.00 9.48 4.76
N VAL A 435 -19.72 9.12 4.59
CA VAL A 435 -19.29 8.24 3.47
C VAL A 435 -19.78 6.80 3.67
N HIS A 436 -19.99 6.03 2.60
CA HIS A 436 -20.36 4.61 2.68
C HIS A 436 -19.15 3.69 2.45
N VAL A 437 -18.23 4.12 1.57
CA VAL A 437 -16.94 3.45 1.31
C VAL A 437 -15.82 4.48 1.48
N LEU A 438 -14.71 4.09 2.10
CA LEU A 438 -13.55 4.95 2.31
C LEU A 438 -12.29 4.31 1.72
N LEU A 439 -11.76 4.87 0.65
CA LEU A 439 -10.43 4.56 0.14
C LEU A 439 -9.40 5.34 0.98
N VAL A 440 -8.53 4.61 1.67
CA VAL A 440 -7.40 5.19 2.41
C VAL A 440 -6.12 4.84 1.66
N ALA A 441 -5.52 5.85 1.00
CA ALA A 441 -4.32 5.67 0.18
C ALA A 441 -3.02 5.65 1.02
N LEU A 442 -3.06 5.00 2.19
CA LEU A 442 -1.91 4.77 3.05
C LEU A 442 -1.32 3.39 2.77
N ILE A 443 0.02 3.28 2.77
CA ILE A 443 0.69 1.97 2.71
C ILE A 443 0.95 1.42 4.11
N TRP A 444 1.48 2.21 5.04
CA TRP A 444 2.05 1.72 6.30
C TRP A 444 1.06 1.80 7.46
N ASP A 445 0.59 0.65 7.95
CA ASP A 445 -0.24 0.48 9.15
C ASP A 445 0.07 -0.92 9.73
N PRO A 446 1.10 -1.02 10.59
CA PRO A 446 1.80 -2.29 10.84
C PRO A 446 1.11 -3.18 11.87
N SER A 447 0.15 -2.71 12.67
CA SER A 447 -0.54 -3.55 13.66
C SER A 447 -2.00 -3.13 13.85
N ALA A 448 -2.85 -4.06 14.27
CA ALA A 448 -4.27 -3.79 14.50
C ALA A 448 -4.55 -2.90 15.74
N THR A 449 -3.55 -2.65 16.59
CA THR A 449 -3.64 -1.76 17.76
C THR A 449 -2.96 -0.41 17.53
N TYR A 450 -2.33 -0.20 16.38
CA TYR A 450 -1.72 1.07 15.99
C TYR A 450 -2.76 2.22 16.03
N PHE A 451 -2.30 3.45 16.26
CA PHE A 451 -3.18 4.58 16.56
C PHE A 451 -4.29 4.78 15.51
N GLU A 452 -3.94 4.84 14.22
CA GLU A 452 -4.91 4.92 13.12
C GLU A 452 -5.86 3.72 13.02
N SER A 453 -5.41 2.52 13.42
CA SER A 453 -6.20 1.28 13.33
C SER A 453 -7.49 1.34 14.15
N LEU A 454 -7.51 2.09 15.26
CA LEU A 454 -8.72 2.36 16.04
C LEU A 454 -9.73 3.25 15.30
N HIS A 455 -9.25 4.24 14.53
CA HIS A 455 -10.12 5.10 13.73
C HIS A 455 -10.71 4.34 12.52
N TYR A 456 -9.97 3.38 11.95
CA TYR A 456 -10.52 2.46 10.94
C TYR A 456 -11.57 1.49 11.53
N LEU A 457 -11.39 1.01 12.76
CA LEU A 457 -12.43 0.25 13.48
C LEU A 457 -13.68 1.11 13.70
N ASN A 458 -13.53 2.34 14.20
CA ASN A 458 -14.66 3.25 14.41
C ASN A 458 -15.41 3.55 13.10
N ALA A 459 -14.70 3.68 11.98
CA ALA A 459 -15.31 3.80 10.66
C ALA A 459 -16.11 2.54 10.27
N HIS A 460 -15.53 1.35 10.44
CA HIS A 460 -16.21 0.07 10.18
C HIS A 460 -17.50 -0.07 11.02
N LEU A 461 -17.42 0.19 12.33
CA LEU A 461 -18.58 0.09 13.24
C LEU A 461 -19.67 1.12 12.93
N ALA A 462 -19.33 2.26 12.34
CA ALA A 462 -20.27 3.25 11.83
C ALA A 462 -20.86 2.90 10.43
N GLY A 463 -20.54 1.73 9.87
CA GLY A 463 -21.06 1.27 8.59
C GLY A 463 -20.22 1.63 7.36
N VAL A 464 -18.99 2.14 7.55
CA VAL A 464 -18.09 2.51 6.44
C VAL A 464 -17.25 1.30 6.00
N THR A 465 -17.32 0.91 4.73
CA THR A 465 -16.40 -0.10 4.17
C THR A 465 -15.04 0.55 3.86
N VAL A 466 -14.00 0.22 4.63
CA VAL A 466 -12.65 0.76 4.45
C VAL A 466 -11.82 -0.11 3.50
N VAL A 467 -11.12 0.53 2.56
CA VAL A 467 -10.27 -0.14 1.56
C VAL A 467 -8.87 0.49 1.56
N PHE A 468 -7.86 -0.35 1.73
CA PHE A 468 -6.43 -0.03 1.77
C PHE A 468 -5.69 -0.59 0.56
N MET A 469 -4.51 -0.05 0.27
CA MET A 469 -3.59 -0.65 -0.70
C MET A 469 -2.59 -1.57 -0.01
N ALA A 470 -2.15 -2.64 -0.69
CA ALA A 470 -1.15 -3.56 -0.15
C ALA A 470 0.26 -2.95 -0.05
N GLY A 471 0.55 -1.89 -0.82
CA GLY A 471 1.90 -1.33 -0.95
C GLY A 471 2.61 -1.83 -2.19
N ASP A 472 3.54 -1.01 -2.68
CA ASP A 472 4.27 -1.27 -3.93
C ASP A 472 5.74 -1.67 -3.65
N TYR A 473 5.95 -2.54 -2.65
CA TYR A 473 7.25 -3.02 -2.16
C TYR A 473 7.48 -4.53 -2.31
N GLY A 474 6.79 -5.17 -3.28
CA GLY A 474 6.87 -6.61 -3.56
C GLY A 474 8.30 -7.13 -3.78
N PRO A 475 8.57 -8.40 -3.41
CA PRO A 475 9.93 -8.88 -3.23
C PRO A 475 10.74 -8.93 -4.54
N PRO A 476 12.05 -8.55 -4.52
CA PRO A 476 12.88 -8.41 -5.72
C PRO A 476 13.31 -9.76 -6.34
N SER A 477 13.12 -10.86 -5.62
CA SER A 477 13.17 -12.21 -6.16
C SER A 477 12.15 -13.11 -5.44
N ARG A 478 11.69 -14.17 -6.12
CA ARG A 478 10.70 -15.13 -5.59
C ARG A 478 11.02 -15.67 -4.20
N ASN A 479 12.31 -15.83 -3.90
CA ASN A 479 12.80 -16.43 -2.66
C ASN A 479 13.24 -15.39 -1.61
N SER A 480 13.08 -14.08 -1.88
CA SER A 480 13.47 -13.04 -0.94
C SER A 480 12.44 -12.90 0.18
N ARG A 481 12.86 -13.24 1.40
CA ARG A 481 12.11 -13.04 2.65
C ARG A 481 12.40 -11.67 3.31
N GLU A 482 13.18 -10.81 2.67
CA GLU A 482 13.60 -9.50 3.18
C GLU A 482 12.60 -8.37 2.81
N TYR A 483 11.66 -8.67 1.88
CA TYR A 483 10.72 -7.70 1.29
C TYR A 483 9.26 -8.21 1.25
N GLN A 484 8.92 -9.26 2.01
CA GLN A 484 7.54 -9.74 2.15
C GLN A 484 6.81 -8.91 3.21
N ASN A 485 6.46 -7.68 2.84
CA ASN A 485 5.76 -6.74 3.72
C ASN A 485 4.62 -6.04 2.96
N VAL A 486 3.41 -6.55 3.15
CA VAL A 486 2.15 -5.91 2.77
C VAL A 486 1.83 -4.84 3.80
N GLY A 487 2.01 -3.56 3.46
CA GLY A 487 2.21 -2.52 4.47
C GLY A 487 1.04 -2.27 5.43
N ASN A 488 -0.19 -2.62 5.04
CA ASN A 488 -1.39 -2.44 5.85
C ASN A 488 -1.97 -3.81 6.26
N TYR A 489 -1.82 -4.12 7.55
CA TYR A 489 -2.31 -5.37 8.15
C TYR A 489 -3.70 -5.24 8.79
N ASN A 490 -4.35 -4.07 8.69
CA ASN A 490 -5.57 -3.75 9.44
C ASN A 490 -6.71 -4.75 9.18
N PRO A 491 -7.26 -5.40 10.23
CA PRO A 491 -8.27 -6.45 10.07
C PRO A 491 -9.69 -5.90 9.83
N PHE A 492 -9.91 -4.58 9.98
CA PHE A 492 -11.20 -3.92 9.85
C PHE A 492 -11.50 -3.43 8.42
N GLY A 493 -10.55 -3.55 7.49
CA GLY A 493 -10.73 -3.22 6.06
C GLY A 493 -10.14 -4.25 5.09
N LEU A 494 -10.35 -4.00 3.78
CA LEU A 494 -9.77 -4.77 2.68
C LEU A 494 -8.42 -4.19 2.26
N THR A 495 -7.34 -4.95 2.41
CA THR A 495 -6.03 -4.62 1.83
C THR A 495 -5.91 -5.25 0.45
N VAL A 496 -5.68 -4.42 -0.58
CA VAL A 496 -5.79 -4.84 -1.99
C VAL A 496 -4.43 -4.89 -2.70
N GLY A 497 -4.06 -6.07 -3.22
CA GLY A 497 -2.90 -6.25 -4.09
C GLY A 497 -3.19 -5.95 -5.57
N ALA A 498 -2.15 -5.75 -6.38
CA ALA A 498 -2.28 -5.33 -7.77
C ALA A 498 -2.10 -6.47 -8.78
N SER A 499 -2.99 -6.54 -9.77
CA SER A 499 -2.96 -7.50 -10.89
C SER A 499 -2.94 -6.80 -12.25
N SER A 500 -2.47 -7.52 -13.27
CA SER A 500 -2.60 -7.08 -14.67
C SER A 500 -3.98 -7.40 -15.28
N THR A 501 -4.51 -6.48 -16.10
CA THR A 501 -5.61 -6.79 -17.04
C THR A 501 -5.10 -7.59 -18.22
N SER A 502 -5.95 -8.06 -19.13
CA SER A 502 -5.49 -8.69 -20.38
C SER A 502 -4.90 -7.68 -21.39
N GLN A 503 -5.13 -6.38 -21.21
CA GLN A 503 -4.64 -5.35 -22.13
C GLN A 503 -3.12 -5.17 -22.01
N ARG A 504 -2.44 -5.07 -23.16
CA ARG A 504 -1.00 -4.76 -23.27
C ARG A 504 -0.76 -3.65 -24.29
N TYR A 505 0.33 -2.91 -24.11
CA TYR A 505 0.80 -1.84 -25.00
C TYR A 505 2.25 -2.10 -25.40
N PHE A 506 2.52 -2.15 -26.70
CA PHE A 506 3.81 -2.51 -27.27
C PHE A 506 4.37 -1.37 -28.13
N THR A 507 5.65 -1.03 -27.95
CA THR A 507 6.36 -0.02 -28.75
C THR A 507 7.58 -0.63 -29.42
N THR A 508 7.59 -0.60 -30.75
CA THR A 508 8.70 -1.12 -31.56
C THR A 508 9.95 -0.25 -31.45
N VAL A 509 11.11 -0.87 -31.33
CA VAL A 509 12.43 -0.22 -31.41
C VAL A 509 13.23 -0.87 -32.54
N THR A 510 13.50 -0.12 -33.61
CA THR A 510 14.34 -0.58 -34.72
C THR A 510 15.78 -0.11 -34.50
N LEU A 511 16.71 -1.06 -34.45
CA LEU A 511 18.14 -0.83 -34.29
C LEU A 511 18.78 -0.36 -35.61
N GLY A 512 19.96 0.26 -35.53
CA GLY A 512 20.64 0.85 -36.69
C GLY A 512 21.11 -0.16 -37.75
N ASN A 513 21.21 -1.45 -37.39
CA ASN A 513 21.48 -2.59 -38.28
C ASN A 513 20.21 -3.15 -38.96
N GLY A 514 19.01 -2.70 -38.57
CA GLY A 514 17.73 -3.19 -39.09
C GLY A 514 16.99 -4.18 -38.19
N THR A 515 17.61 -4.70 -37.12
CA THR A 515 16.93 -5.56 -36.13
C THR A 515 15.75 -4.83 -35.49
N VAL A 516 14.65 -5.54 -35.27
CA VAL A 516 13.39 -4.97 -34.74
C VAL A 516 13.09 -5.63 -33.39
N LEU A 517 13.00 -4.83 -32.33
CA LEU A 517 12.68 -5.26 -30.96
C LEU A 517 11.25 -4.84 -30.58
N GLN A 518 10.52 -5.70 -29.86
CA GLN A 518 9.17 -5.43 -29.34
C GLN A 518 9.20 -5.04 -27.85
N GLY A 519 9.47 -3.76 -27.59
CA GLY A 519 9.36 -3.20 -26.25
C GLY A 519 7.93 -3.04 -25.76
N ARG A 520 7.79 -2.82 -24.45
CA ARG A 520 6.54 -2.45 -23.78
C ARG A 520 6.44 -0.95 -23.63
N GLY A 521 5.20 -0.43 -23.65
CA GLY A 521 4.91 1.00 -23.52
C GLY A 521 4.00 1.55 -24.59
N MET A 522 3.62 2.82 -24.43
CA MET A 522 2.79 3.56 -25.38
C MET A 522 3.58 4.29 -26.50
N GLY A 523 4.90 4.43 -26.35
CA GLY A 523 5.73 5.28 -27.21
C GLY A 523 5.47 6.78 -26.94
N GLY A 524 6.19 7.69 -27.60
CA GLY A 524 5.93 9.12 -27.40
C GLY A 524 6.82 10.11 -28.13
N GLY A 525 6.33 11.35 -28.26
CA GLY A 525 7.07 12.48 -28.83
C GLY A 525 7.18 12.52 -30.35
N THR A 526 7.79 13.60 -30.86
CA THR A 526 8.12 13.78 -32.29
C THR A 526 9.50 13.18 -32.57
N ILE A 527 9.52 11.88 -32.86
CA ILE A 527 10.76 11.10 -32.93
C ILE A 527 11.47 11.31 -34.28
N LYS A 528 12.73 11.71 -34.24
CA LYS A 528 13.61 11.71 -35.43
C LYS A 528 14.13 10.29 -35.68
N PRO A 529 14.21 9.79 -36.93
CA PRO A 529 14.78 8.48 -37.20
C PRO A 529 16.28 8.44 -36.86
N LYS A 530 16.76 7.25 -36.45
CA LYS A 530 18.19 6.96 -36.18
C LYS A 530 18.85 7.89 -35.15
N LEU A 531 18.19 8.12 -34.02
CA LEU A 531 18.78 8.79 -32.85
C LEU A 531 19.96 7.97 -32.29
N PRO A 532 21.08 8.59 -31.87
CA PRO A 532 22.13 7.87 -31.15
C PRO A 532 21.62 7.34 -29.82
N VAL A 533 22.09 6.16 -29.41
CA VAL A 533 21.79 5.56 -28.10
C VAL A 533 23.05 5.53 -27.23
N VAL A 534 22.91 5.59 -25.91
CA VAL A 534 24.01 5.54 -24.93
C VAL A 534 23.53 4.91 -23.62
N ALA A 535 24.34 4.06 -22.98
CA ALA A 535 24.05 3.57 -21.63
C ALA A 535 24.25 4.70 -20.60
N GLY A 536 23.41 4.78 -19.57
CA GLY A 536 23.56 5.76 -18.47
C GLY A 536 24.93 5.66 -17.80
N ALA A 537 25.39 4.43 -17.55
CA ALA A 537 26.73 4.09 -17.06
C ALA A 537 27.89 4.62 -17.92
N ALA A 538 27.67 4.90 -19.22
CA ALA A 538 28.66 5.48 -20.13
C ALA A 538 28.62 7.02 -20.18
N ALA A 539 27.76 7.67 -19.39
CA ALA A 539 27.70 9.11 -19.22
C ALA A 539 27.51 9.52 -17.73
N PRO A 540 28.33 9.04 -16.78
CA PRO A 540 28.12 9.27 -15.35
C PRO A 540 28.49 10.69 -14.92
N GLY A 541 27.61 11.28 -14.11
CA GLY A 541 27.93 12.30 -13.10
C GLY A 541 28.18 11.69 -11.72
N ASN A 542 27.53 10.56 -11.41
CA ASN A 542 27.84 9.64 -10.32
C ASN A 542 27.91 8.21 -10.90
N VAL A 543 29.03 7.50 -10.71
CA VAL A 543 29.29 6.21 -11.36
C VAL A 543 28.36 5.09 -10.88
N ALA A 544 28.02 5.04 -9.59
CA ALA A 544 27.16 3.98 -9.04
C ALA A 544 25.68 4.17 -9.42
N ALA A 545 25.25 5.42 -9.52
CA ALA A 545 23.85 5.82 -9.72
C ALA A 545 23.45 5.94 -11.21
N ALA A 546 24.42 6.25 -12.09
CA ALA A 546 24.18 6.43 -13.52
C ALA A 546 23.64 5.21 -14.29
N PRO A 547 23.94 3.94 -13.95
CA PRO A 547 23.30 2.78 -14.56
C PRO A 547 21.78 2.78 -14.38
N TYR A 548 21.29 3.25 -13.23
CA TYR A 548 19.88 3.35 -12.87
C TYR A 548 19.26 4.71 -13.21
N CYS A 549 20.06 5.66 -13.70
CA CYS A 549 19.63 7.00 -14.09
C CYS A 549 18.92 7.79 -12.97
N GLU A 550 19.36 7.62 -11.71
CA GLU A 550 18.88 8.36 -10.53
C GLU A 550 18.96 9.89 -10.72
N PRO A 551 18.12 10.68 -10.02
CA PRO A 551 18.20 12.14 -10.01
C PRO A 551 19.62 12.69 -9.81
N GLY A 552 20.09 13.48 -10.78
CA GLY A 552 21.42 14.08 -10.77
C GLY A 552 22.56 13.18 -11.27
N SER A 553 22.36 11.87 -11.44
CA SER A 553 23.42 10.90 -11.69
C SER A 553 24.07 10.93 -13.08
N LEU A 554 23.42 11.52 -14.10
CA LEU A 554 23.90 11.60 -15.48
C LEU A 554 24.63 12.91 -15.79
N ASN A 555 25.67 12.85 -16.62
CA ASN A 555 26.41 14.01 -17.12
C ASN A 555 25.82 14.54 -18.45
N LYS A 556 26.42 15.59 -19.02
CA LYS A 556 25.90 16.25 -20.25
C LYS A 556 26.02 15.39 -21.53
N GLY A 557 26.72 14.26 -21.49
CA GLY A 557 26.98 13.36 -22.62
C GLY A 557 25.76 12.62 -23.16
N VAL A 558 24.64 12.62 -22.44
CA VAL A 558 23.34 12.05 -22.89
C VAL A 558 22.49 13.01 -23.74
N LYS A 559 22.81 14.31 -23.76
CA LYS A 559 22.01 15.35 -24.42
C LYS A 559 21.71 14.99 -25.88
N GLY A 560 20.42 14.96 -26.24
CA GLY A 560 19.94 14.62 -27.58
C GLY A 560 20.04 13.15 -27.99
N LYS A 561 20.42 12.24 -27.09
CA LYS A 561 20.49 10.78 -27.31
C LYS A 561 19.34 10.05 -26.63
N VAL A 562 19.09 8.80 -27.01
CA VAL A 562 18.30 7.86 -26.20
C VAL A 562 19.21 7.29 -25.11
N VAL A 563 18.77 7.32 -23.86
CA VAL A 563 19.54 6.77 -22.72
C VAL A 563 19.05 5.36 -22.40
N VAL A 564 19.95 4.44 -22.11
CA VAL A 564 19.62 3.08 -21.65
C VAL A 564 19.93 2.96 -20.17
N CYS A 565 18.91 2.65 -19.37
CA CYS A 565 18.97 2.58 -17.91
C CYS A 565 18.48 1.21 -17.43
N ILE A 566 18.98 0.74 -16.29
CA ILE A 566 18.51 -0.49 -15.63
C ILE A 566 17.26 -0.15 -14.81
N GLY A 567 16.16 -0.84 -15.08
CA GLY A 567 14.88 -0.72 -14.37
C GLY A 567 14.84 -1.52 -13.07
N GLY A 568 13.88 -1.21 -12.20
CA GLY A 568 13.54 -2.02 -11.02
C GLY A 568 13.85 -1.37 -9.66
N TRP A 569 14.89 -0.54 -9.55
CA TRP A 569 15.30 0.07 -8.28
C TRP A 569 14.77 1.51 -8.09
N VAL A 570 14.89 2.36 -9.11
CA VAL A 570 14.47 3.77 -9.05
C VAL A 570 13.06 3.91 -9.65
N LEU A 571 12.25 4.81 -9.10
CA LEU A 571 10.96 5.14 -9.70
C LEU A 571 11.15 5.69 -11.13
N VAL A 572 10.41 5.13 -12.10
CA VAL A 572 10.56 5.50 -13.51
C VAL A 572 10.23 6.98 -13.76
N VAL A 573 9.39 7.61 -12.94
CA VAL A 573 9.16 9.07 -12.99
C VAL A 573 10.44 9.87 -12.79
N ASP A 574 11.31 9.45 -11.87
CA ASP A 574 12.54 10.14 -11.50
C ASP A 574 13.66 9.88 -12.53
N MET A 575 13.76 8.63 -13.02
CA MET A 575 14.60 8.31 -14.19
C MET A 575 14.25 9.21 -15.38
N VAL A 576 12.95 9.40 -15.65
CA VAL A 576 12.45 10.24 -16.73
C VAL A 576 12.73 11.72 -16.47
N GLN A 577 12.54 12.23 -15.25
CA GLN A 577 12.89 13.63 -14.93
C GLN A 577 14.39 13.92 -15.04
N GLU A 578 15.26 12.99 -14.64
CA GLU A 578 16.71 13.11 -14.82
C GLU A 578 17.09 13.18 -16.31
N VAL A 579 16.60 12.22 -17.10
CA VAL A 579 16.85 12.17 -18.55
C VAL A 579 16.31 13.42 -19.27
N LEU A 580 15.17 13.97 -18.82
CA LEU A 580 14.63 15.24 -19.29
C LEU A 580 15.48 16.46 -18.86
N ALA A 581 16.00 16.47 -17.63
CA ALA A 581 16.85 17.55 -17.11
C ALA A 581 18.17 17.67 -17.91
N LYS A 582 18.73 16.54 -18.37
CA LYS A 582 19.90 16.53 -19.27
C LYS A 582 19.57 16.80 -20.75
N LYS A 583 18.29 16.97 -21.09
CA LYS A 583 17.77 17.24 -22.45
C LYS A 583 18.12 16.12 -23.44
N SER A 584 17.96 14.87 -22.99
CA SER A 584 18.00 13.67 -23.83
C SER A 584 16.78 13.59 -24.77
N ALA A 585 16.80 12.65 -25.71
CA ALA A 585 15.76 12.44 -26.72
C ALA A 585 14.84 11.24 -26.46
N GLY A 586 15.10 10.45 -25.41
CA GLY A 586 14.31 9.27 -25.04
C GLY A 586 15.01 8.45 -23.94
N ILE A 587 14.30 7.46 -23.40
CA ILE A 587 14.84 6.47 -22.47
C ILE A 587 14.38 5.06 -22.88
N ILE A 588 15.28 4.09 -22.79
CA ILE A 588 14.97 2.66 -22.84
C ILE A 588 15.34 2.07 -21.47
N LEU A 589 14.39 1.41 -20.84
CA LEU A 589 14.58 0.68 -19.61
C LEU A 589 14.90 -0.78 -19.93
N LEU A 590 15.90 -1.34 -19.26
CA LEU A 590 16.23 -2.76 -19.27
C LEU A 590 15.76 -3.36 -17.95
N ALA A 591 14.84 -4.31 -17.99
CA ALA A 591 14.45 -5.06 -16.79
C ALA A 591 14.36 -6.56 -17.09
N ASP A 592 14.35 -7.36 -16.03
CA ASP A 592 14.25 -8.81 -16.15
C ASP A 592 12.83 -9.26 -16.46
N ASN A 593 12.72 -10.48 -17.01
CA ASN A 593 11.51 -11.01 -17.63
C ASN A 593 10.48 -11.50 -16.59
N LEU A 594 10.13 -10.61 -15.67
CA LEU A 594 9.10 -10.82 -14.67
C LEU A 594 7.71 -10.74 -15.32
N VAL A 595 6.84 -11.68 -14.95
CA VAL A 595 5.42 -11.66 -15.32
C VAL A 595 4.77 -10.43 -14.68
N GLY A 596 3.88 -9.76 -15.42
CA GLY A 596 3.28 -8.49 -14.97
C GLY A 596 4.19 -7.26 -15.07
N ASN A 597 5.47 -7.41 -15.41
CA ASN A 597 6.40 -6.30 -15.70
C ASN A 597 6.15 -5.64 -17.07
N ASP A 598 5.04 -5.95 -17.74
CA ASP A 598 4.68 -5.38 -19.04
C ASP A 598 4.35 -3.86 -19.01
N ALA A 599 4.59 -3.17 -17.88
CA ALA A 599 3.77 -2.02 -17.46
C ALA A 599 4.47 -0.88 -16.68
N LEU A 600 5.81 -0.86 -16.60
CA LEU A 600 6.56 0.25 -15.97
C LEU A 600 6.70 1.48 -16.87
N ILE A 601 5.59 2.15 -17.24
CA ILE A 601 5.64 3.49 -17.84
C ILE A 601 4.60 4.42 -17.20
N PRO A 602 4.94 5.10 -16.09
CA PRO A 602 4.30 6.35 -15.73
C PRO A 602 4.54 7.41 -16.82
N TYR A 603 3.53 8.23 -17.07
CA TYR A 603 3.45 9.11 -18.24
C TYR A 603 4.24 10.41 -18.11
N ASP A 604 5.19 10.65 -19.03
CA ASP A 604 5.61 12.00 -19.41
C ASP A 604 5.51 12.17 -20.93
N ALA A 605 4.73 13.15 -21.37
CA ALA A 605 4.49 13.41 -22.80
C ALA A 605 5.74 13.86 -23.57
N ARG A 606 6.82 14.26 -22.88
CA ARG A 606 7.96 15.00 -23.44
C ARG A 606 8.99 14.12 -24.17
N LEU A 607 9.08 12.83 -23.89
CA LEU A 607 10.00 11.90 -24.57
C LEU A 607 9.43 10.47 -24.67
N PRO A 608 9.91 9.63 -25.61
CA PRO A 608 9.59 8.21 -25.62
C PRO A 608 10.28 7.48 -24.47
N VAL A 609 9.47 6.76 -23.70
CA VAL A 609 9.88 5.72 -22.74
C VAL A 609 9.54 4.37 -23.37
N VAL A 610 10.47 3.40 -23.31
CA VAL A 610 10.23 2.01 -23.73
C VAL A 610 10.89 1.06 -22.74
N LEU A 611 10.23 -0.05 -22.40
CA LEU A 611 10.80 -1.10 -21.55
C LEU A 611 11.13 -2.34 -22.40
N LEU A 612 12.35 -2.88 -22.28
CA LEU A 612 12.76 -4.13 -22.90
C LEU A 612 12.99 -5.20 -21.83
N LEU A 613 12.49 -6.41 -22.12
CA LEU A 613 12.47 -7.58 -21.24
C LEU A 613 13.08 -8.79 -21.97
N GLY A 614 13.61 -9.76 -21.22
CA GLY A 614 14.04 -11.05 -21.76
C GLY A 614 15.06 -10.95 -22.91
N SER A 615 14.79 -11.60 -24.04
CA SER A 615 15.66 -11.58 -25.22
C SER A 615 15.88 -10.18 -25.78
N GLU A 616 14.83 -9.35 -25.84
CA GLU A 616 14.88 -7.98 -26.37
C GLU A 616 15.88 -7.11 -25.59
N ARG A 617 15.95 -7.33 -24.26
CA ARG A 617 16.92 -6.70 -23.36
C ARG A 617 18.35 -7.04 -23.78
N SER A 618 18.64 -8.33 -23.92
CA SER A 618 19.96 -8.85 -24.29
C SER A 618 20.41 -8.43 -25.69
N THR A 619 19.52 -8.47 -26.68
CA THR A 619 19.83 -8.05 -28.07
C THR A 619 20.15 -6.56 -28.16
N LEU A 620 19.52 -5.69 -27.36
CA LEU A 620 19.93 -4.28 -27.29
C LEU A 620 21.31 -4.11 -26.62
N GLN A 621 21.59 -4.86 -25.55
CA GLN A 621 22.88 -4.81 -24.85
C GLN A 621 24.03 -5.23 -25.78
N GLU A 622 23.88 -6.36 -26.49
CA GLU A 622 24.81 -6.85 -27.50
C GLU A 622 25.03 -5.82 -28.62
N TYR A 623 23.95 -5.27 -29.20
CA TYR A 623 24.03 -4.26 -30.25
C TYR A 623 24.81 -3.01 -29.83
N ILE A 624 24.63 -2.55 -28.58
CA ILE A 624 25.35 -1.38 -28.05
C ILE A 624 26.82 -1.70 -27.81
N GLY A 625 27.15 -2.89 -27.31
CA GLY A 625 28.54 -3.33 -27.11
C GLY A 625 29.32 -3.52 -28.42
N GLY A 626 28.68 -4.10 -29.44
CA GLY A 626 29.31 -4.41 -30.73
C GLY A 626 29.36 -3.25 -31.75
N THR A 627 28.71 -2.11 -31.50
CA THR A 627 28.55 -1.04 -32.50
C THR A 627 29.21 0.26 -32.06
N ALA A 628 30.23 0.72 -32.81
CA ALA A 628 30.98 1.95 -32.50
C ALA A 628 30.20 3.29 -32.59
N SER A 629 28.94 3.27 -33.04
CA SER A 629 28.03 4.43 -33.08
C SER A 629 26.58 3.95 -33.15
N PRO A 630 26.05 3.37 -32.06
CA PRO A 630 24.77 2.70 -32.06
C PRO A 630 23.63 3.72 -32.19
N LYS A 631 22.59 3.35 -32.96
CA LYS A 631 21.44 4.21 -33.25
C LYS A 631 20.15 3.41 -33.18
N VAL A 632 19.06 4.07 -32.78
CA VAL A 632 17.72 3.48 -32.68
C VAL A 632 16.67 4.38 -33.33
N THR A 633 15.58 3.77 -33.77
CA THR A 633 14.33 4.45 -34.16
C THR A 633 13.20 3.84 -33.34
N ILE A 634 12.59 4.62 -32.47
CA ILE A 634 11.45 4.20 -31.65
C ILE A 634 10.16 4.55 -32.40
N ALA A 635 9.17 3.67 -32.38
CA ALA A 635 7.87 3.92 -33.00
C ALA A 635 7.09 5.01 -32.24
N GLN A 636 6.42 5.91 -32.99
CA GLN A 636 5.65 7.01 -32.39
C GLN A 636 4.29 6.60 -31.81
N ARG A 637 3.78 5.44 -32.20
CA ARG A 637 2.51 4.86 -31.74
C ARG A 637 2.78 3.45 -31.25
N ALA A 638 2.28 3.13 -30.06
CA ALA A 638 2.16 1.75 -29.64
C ALA A 638 1.02 1.01 -30.34
N THR A 639 1.15 -0.31 -30.41
CA THR A 639 0.07 -1.23 -30.74
C THR A 639 -0.53 -1.80 -29.45
N SER A 640 -1.83 -2.08 -29.49
CA SER A 640 -2.56 -2.81 -28.46
C SER A 640 -2.52 -4.30 -28.73
N GLY A 641 -2.29 -5.13 -27.69
CA GLY A 641 -2.44 -6.58 -27.78
C GLY A 641 -2.97 -7.19 -26.48
N ALA A 642 -3.07 -8.52 -26.45
CA ALA A 642 -3.55 -9.28 -25.31
C ALA A 642 -2.40 -10.02 -24.60
N GLY A 643 -2.48 -10.13 -23.28
CA GLY A 643 -1.60 -10.93 -22.43
C GLY A 643 -2.37 -11.89 -21.52
N GLU A 644 -1.62 -12.71 -20.78
CA GLU A 644 -2.19 -13.50 -19.68
C GLU A 644 -2.62 -12.58 -18.54
N ALA A 645 -3.82 -12.84 -17.99
CA ALA A 645 -4.42 -12.01 -16.96
C ALA A 645 -5.58 -12.71 -16.24
N PRO A 646 -5.79 -12.45 -14.94
CA PRO A 646 -4.88 -11.73 -14.06
C PRO A 646 -3.58 -12.49 -13.81
N ALA A 647 -2.52 -11.71 -13.61
CA ALA A 647 -1.22 -12.14 -13.12
C ALA A 647 -0.66 -11.01 -12.25
N MET A 648 0.09 -11.36 -11.20
CA MET A 648 0.55 -10.41 -10.19
C MET A 648 1.36 -9.25 -10.78
N PHE A 649 1.19 -8.05 -10.23
CA PHE A 649 2.11 -6.96 -10.47
C PHE A 649 3.38 -7.18 -9.66
N PHE A 650 4.55 -7.04 -10.28
CA PHE A 650 5.82 -7.46 -9.66
C PHE A 650 6.24 -6.64 -8.43
N THR A 651 5.77 -5.39 -8.29
CA THR A 651 5.95 -4.61 -7.05
C THR A 651 4.78 -4.74 -6.08
N SER A 652 3.72 -5.50 -6.36
CA SER A 652 2.63 -5.67 -5.39
C SER A 652 3.20 -6.36 -4.15
N SER A 653 3.17 -5.68 -3.00
CA SER A 653 3.58 -6.28 -1.74
C SER A 653 2.79 -7.54 -1.42
N THR A 654 3.46 -8.50 -0.79
CA THR A 654 2.93 -9.79 -0.39
C THR A 654 3.09 -9.98 1.11
N GLY A 655 2.25 -10.81 1.73
CA GLY A 655 2.58 -11.40 3.02
C GLY A 655 3.51 -12.62 2.85
N PRO A 656 3.68 -13.45 3.90
CA PRO A 656 3.40 -13.09 5.30
C PRO A 656 4.37 -11.98 5.75
N VAL A 657 4.15 -11.35 6.91
CA VAL A 657 5.20 -10.52 7.53
C VAL A 657 6.38 -11.42 7.86
N THR A 658 7.57 -11.11 7.35
CA THR A 658 8.79 -11.88 7.62
C THR A 658 9.86 -11.10 8.37
N ASP A 659 9.76 -9.77 8.46
CA ASP A 659 10.75 -8.92 9.14
C ASP A 659 10.10 -8.02 10.22
N PRO A 660 10.17 -8.41 11.50
CA PRO A 660 9.71 -7.59 12.62
C PRO A 660 10.49 -6.29 12.84
N SER A 661 11.69 -6.12 12.25
CA SER A 661 12.45 -4.87 12.36
C SER A 661 11.86 -3.74 11.51
N LEU A 662 11.02 -4.10 10.53
CA LEU A 662 10.19 -3.16 9.77
C LEU A 662 8.84 -2.85 10.46
N THR A 663 8.63 -3.31 11.70
CA THR A 663 7.44 -2.96 12.49
C THR A 663 7.89 -2.23 13.77
N PRO A 664 7.87 -0.88 13.83
CA PRO A 664 8.55 -0.10 14.88
C PRO A 664 8.00 -0.18 16.31
N GLU A 665 6.95 -0.97 16.54
CA GLU A 665 6.11 -0.96 17.75
C GLU A 665 6.02 -2.36 18.39
N PRO A 666 5.72 -2.50 19.70
CA PRO A 666 5.99 -3.73 20.46
C PRO A 666 5.10 -4.94 20.12
N ALA A 667 4.05 -4.76 19.32
CA ALA A 667 3.18 -5.83 18.84
C ALA A 667 3.37 -6.05 17.33
N ALA A 668 4.22 -7.02 16.97
CA ALA A 668 4.40 -7.41 15.57
C ALA A 668 3.07 -7.95 14.98
N PRO A 669 2.72 -7.60 13.73
CA PRO A 669 1.49 -8.06 13.07
C PRO A 669 1.36 -9.58 13.06
N THR A 670 0.19 -10.06 13.45
CA THR A 670 -0.10 -11.49 13.44
C THR A 670 -0.36 -12.00 12.03
N ASN A 671 0.45 -12.98 11.61
CA ASN A 671 0.25 -13.73 10.37
C ASN A 671 -0.95 -14.70 10.43
N ASP A 672 -1.72 -14.70 11.52
CA ASP A 672 -3.02 -15.38 11.60
C ASP A 672 -4.16 -14.63 10.86
N ILE A 673 -3.89 -13.40 10.39
CA ILE A 673 -4.75 -12.68 9.43
C ILE A 673 -4.07 -12.70 8.06
N LEU A 674 -4.71 -13.34 7.07
CA LEU A 674 -4.22 -13.40 5.70
C LEU A 674 -4.27 -12.00 5.04
N LYS A 675 -3.14 -11.54 4.51
CA LYS A 675 -3.01 -10.26 3.80
C LYS A 675 -2.08 -10.41 2.57
N PRO A 676 -2.36 -9.77 1.42
CA PRO A 676 -3.55 -8.97 1.13
C PRO A 676 -4.83 -9.82 1.14
N ASP A 677 -5.99 -9.18 1.22
CA ASP A 677 -7.29 -9.86 1.28
C ASP A 677 -7.70 -10.44 -0.09
N LEU A 678 -7.38 -9.71 -1.16
CA LEU A 678 -7.66 -10.03 -2.56
C LEU A 678 -6.81 -9.16 -3.49
N ILE A 679 -6.84 -9.45 -4.80
CA ILE A 679 -6.20 -8.63 -5.84
C ILE A 679 -7.22 -8.02 -6.81
N ALA A 680 -6.89 -6.83 -7.32
CA ALA A 680 -7.68 -6.14 -8.34
C ALA A 680 -6.79 -5.52 -9.44
N PRO A 681 -7.35 -5.19 -10.61
CA PRO A 681 -6.58 -4.61 -11.70
C PRO A 681 -5.89 -3.32 -11.29
N GLY A 682 -4.56 -3.27 -11.38
CA GLY A 682 -3.77 -2.13 -10.90
C GLY A 682 -2.60 -1.75 -11.80
N VAL A 683 -2.62 -2.14 -13.07
CA VAL A 683 -1.42 -2.17 -13.93
C VAL A 683 -1.69 -1.65 -15.34
N CYS A 684 -0.94 -0.61 -15.75
CA CYS A 684 -1.02 0.05 -17.05
C CYS A 684 -2.41 0.64 -17.37
N LEU A 685 -3.07 1.22 -16.36
CA LEU A 685 -4.46 1.69 -16.46
C LEU A 685 -4.51 3.24 -16.50
N PHE A 686 -5.49 3.80 -17.21
CA PHE A 686 -5.64 5.26 -17.41
C PHE A 686 -6.56 5.91 -16.39
N GLY A 687 -6.25 7.10 -15.87
CA GLY A 687 -7.16 7.88 -15.03
C GLY A 687 -7.04 9.39 -15.26
N ALA A 688 -7.86 10.17 -14.56
CA ALA A 688 -7.81 11.64 -14.59
C ALA A 688 -6.44 12.18 -14.10
N ALA A 689 -6.00 13.31 -14.63
CA ALA A 689 -4.76 13.96 -14.21
C ALA A 689 -4.92 15.49 -14.08
N PRO A 690 -4.26 16.16 -13.11
CA PRO A 690 -4.30 17.61 -12.99
C PRO A 690 -3.72 18.32 -14.22
N GLY A 691 -4.31 19.48 -14.55
CA GLY A 691 -3.80 20.37 -15.61
C GLY A 691 -2.39 20.94 -15.33
N THR A 692 -1.91 20.84 -14.08
CA THR A 692 -0.55 21.20 -13.66
C THR A 692 0.49 20.18 -14.13
N VAL A 693 0.16 18.89 -14.09
CA VAL A 693 1.02 17.78 -14.54
C VAL A 693 1.04 17.71 -16.07
N ALA A 694 -0.13 17.85 -16.70
CA ALA A 694 -0.30 17.70 -18.15
C ALA A 694 0.09 18.94 -19.01
N LYS A 695 1.16 19.66 -18.64
CA LYS A 695 1.52 20.99 -19.20
C LYS A 695 2.10 20.98 -20.62
N ALA A 696 1.27 20.61 -21.60
CA ALA A 696 1.45 20.95 -23.01
C ALA A 696 0.10 21.09 -23.74
N LYS A 697 -0.48 22.30 -23.72
CA LYS A 697 -1.71 22.73 -24.45
C LYS A 697 -3.03 21.97 -24.19
N MET A 698 -3.03 20.79 -23.55
CA MET A 698 -4.24 20.01 -23.29
C MET A 698 -5.12 20.64 -22.20
N LYS A 699 -6.09 21.47 -22.62
CA LYS A 699 -7.11 22.04 -21.74
C LYS A 699 -8.06 20.94 -21.26
N SER A 700 -8.22 20.80 -19.94
CA SER A 700 -9.37 20.19 -19.25
C SER A 700 -9.86 18.83 -19.75
N ALA A 701 -8.96 17.93 -20.20
CA ALA A 701 -9.28 16.53 -20.53
C ALA A 701 -8.05 15.61 -20.42
N ALA A 702 -7.14 15.95 -19.48
CA ALA A 702 -5.87 15.27 -19.33
C ALA A 702 -6.01 13.93 -18.60
N VAL A 703 -5.41 12.89 -19.15
CA VAL A 703 -5.34 11.56 -18.55
C VAL A 703 -3.90 11.14 -18.36
N ALA A 704 -3.62 10.36 -17.31
CA ALA A 704 -2.34 9.72 -17.07
C ALA A 704 -2.53 8.20 -17.00
N MET A 705 -1.53 7.46 -17.49
CA MET A 705 -1.38 6.03 -17.21
C MET A 705 -0.37 5.85 -16.09
N ALA A 706 -0.67 4.94 -15.17
CA ALA A 706 0.29 4.42 -14.19
C ALA A 706 -0.18 3.04 -13.68
N SER A 707 0.54 2.51 -12.69
CA SER A 707 0.39 1.19 -12.09
C SER A 707 0.65 1.31 -10.58
N GLY A 708 0.08 0.40 -9.77
CA GLY A 708 0.28 0.34 -8.31
C GLY A 708 -0.91 -0.24 -7.56
N THR A 709 -0.71 -0.62 -6.30
CA THR A 709 -1.73 -1.19 -5.42
C THR A 709 -2.82 -0.18 -5.03
N GLY A 710 -2.50 1.12 -4.97
CA GLY A 710 -3.51 2.19 -4.83
C GLY A 710 -4.55 2.20 -5.96
N VAL A 711 -4.16 1.81 -7.16
CA VAL A 711 -5.06 1.68 -8.32
C VAL A 711 -6.07 0.56 -8.09
N ALA A 712 -5.55 -0.60 -7.69
CA ALA A 712 -6.33 -1.79 -7.38
C ALA A 712 -7.32 -1.51 -6.23
N ALA A 713 -6.86 -0.86 -5.15
CA ALA A 713 -7.68 -0.40 -4.04
C ALA A 713 -8.80 0.56 -4.51
N SER A 714 -8.51 1.51 -5.41
CA SER A 714 -9.53 2.42 -5.96
C SER A 714 -10.62 1.68 -6.76
N ILE A 715 -10.26 0.64 -7.51
CA ILE A 715 -11.24 -0.21 -8.22
C ILE A 715 -12.06 -1.01 -7.22
N THR A 716 -11.44 -1.63 -6.21
CA THR A 716 -12.13 -2.36 -5.14
C THR A 716 -13.11 -1.46 -4.38
N ALA A 717 -12.74 -0.23 -4.03
CA ALA A 717 -13.65 0.74 -3.41
C ALA A 717 -14.85 1.09 -4.31
N GLY A 718 -14.64 1.19 -5.63
CA GLY A 718 -15.73 1.33 -6.59
C GLY A 718 -16.65 0.11 -6.66
N ILE A 719 -16.11 -1.11 -6.57
CA ILE A 719 -16.90 -2.36 -6.55
C ILE A 719 -17.69 -2.46 -5.24
N ALA A 720 -17.07 -2.16 -4.09
CA ALA A 720 -17.75 -2.13 -2.80
C ALA A 720 -18.98 -1.19 -2.81
N ALA A 721 -18.88 -0.03 -3.46
CA ALA A 721 -20.01 0.87 -3.63
C ALA A 721 -21.14 0.29 -4.51
N LEU A 722 -20.84 -0.57 -5.49
CA LEU A 722 -21.87 -1.30 -6.25
C LEU A 722 -22.52 -2.41 -5.42
N VAL A 723 -21.73 -3.14 -4.62
CA VAL A 723 -22.22 -4.19 -3.72
C VAL A 723 -23.13 -3.58 -2.64
N MET A 724 -22.72 -2.47 -2.02
CA MET A 724 -23.56 -1.73 -1.05
C MET A 724 -24.80 -1.10 -1.70
N GLN A 725 -24.74 -0.65 -2.96
CA GLN A 725 -25.96 -0.18 -3.66
C GLN A 725 -26.93 -1.33 -3.94
N SER A 726 -26.41 -2.54 -4.20
CA SER A 726 -27.22 -3.74 -4.44
C SER A 726 -27.81 -4.32 -3.15
N ASN A 727 -27.05 -4.25 -2.05
CA ASN A 727 -27.39 -4.81 -0.74
C ASN A 727 -27.26 -3.74 0.38
N PRO A 728 -28.17 -2.73 0.45
CA PRO A 728 -27.99 -1.57 1.34
C PRO A 728 -28.11 -1.85 2.85
N ALA A 729 -28.45 -3.08 3.23
CA ALA A 729 -28.58 -3.52 4.62
C ALA A 729 -27.34 -4.27 5.14
N TRP A 730 -26.37 -4.61 4.28
CA TRP A 730 -25.18 -5.34 4.69
C TRP A 730 -24.22 -4.47 5.49
N THR A 731 -23.66 -5.04 6.55
CA THR A 731 -22.52 -4.47 7.28
C THR A 731 -21.25 -4.46 6.42
N PRO A 732 -20.25 -3.61 6.71
CA PRO A 732 -18.95 -3.68 6.06
C PRO A 732 -18.30 -5.07 6.13
N ALA A 733 -18.45 -5.81 7.23
CA ALA A 733 -17.97 -7.19 7.34
C ALA A 733 -18.59 -8.12 6.27
N GLU A 734 -19.88 -8.01 6.01
CA GLU A 734 -20.59 -8.82 5.01
C GLU A 734 -20.24 -8.40 3.58
N VAL A 735 -20.10 -7.10 3.32
CA VAL A 735 -19.58 -6.57 2.03
C VAL A 735 -18.18 -7.10 1.76
N MET A 736 -17.26 -6.99 2.74
CA MET A 736 -15.91 -7.52 2.62
C MET A 736 -15.93 -9.04 2.43
N SER A 737 -16.78 -9.77 3.15
CA SER A 737 -16.94 -11.20 2.98
C SER A 737 -17.39 -11.55 1.55
N ALA A 738 -18.42 -10.90 1.02
CA ALA A 738 -18.90 -11.17 -0.34
C ALA A 738 -17.82 -10.90 -1.39
N MET A 739 -16.97 -9.90 -1.15
CA MET A 739 -15.80 -9.61 -1.99
C MET A 739 -14.67 -10.64 -1.85
N GLN A 740 -14.50 -11.22 -0.67
CA GLN A 740 -13.49 -12.24 -0.39
C GLN A 740 -13.91 -13.65 -0.84
N THR A 741 -15.16 -14.06 -0.65
CA THR A 741 -15.60 -15.45 -0.91
C THR A 741 -15.82 -15.77 -2.38
N THR A 742 -16.06 -14.75 -3.21
CA THR A 742 -16.40 -14.89 -4.64
C THR A 742 -15.23 -14.64 -5.60
N ALA A 743 -14.02 -14.44 -5.06
CA ALA A 743 -12.84 -14.07 -5.83
C ALA A 743 -12.35 -15.20 -6.77
N ASP A 744 -11.96 -14.83 -8.01
CA ASP A 744 -11.51 -15.78 -9.04
C ASP A 744 -10.02 -16.13 -8.87
N THR A 745 -9.69 -17.42 -8.82
CA THR A 745 -8.30 -17.92 -8.66
C THR A 745 -7.61 -18.29 -9.99
N VAL A 746 -8.29 -18.11 -11.13
CA VAL A 746 -7.85 -18.56 -12.45
C VAL A 746 -7.55 -17.39 -13.41
N SER A 747 -6.57 -17.60 -14.30
CA SER A 747 -6.25 -16.69 -15.40
C SER A 747 -7.17 -16.91 -16.60
N ASN A 748 -7.16 -15.96 -17.54
CA ASN A 748 -7.85 -16.04 -18.83
C ASN A 748 -7.36 -17.18 -19.75
N LYS A 749 -6.38 -17.98 -19.33
CA LYS A 749 -5.99 -19.25 -19.96
C LYS A 749 -6.63 -20.49 -19.31
N GLY A 750 -7.39 -20.33 -18.23
CA GLY A 750 -7.98 -21.43 -17.45
C GLY A 750 -7.02 -22.13 -16.48
N GLY A 751 -5.78 -21.66 -16.37
CA GLY A 751 -4.82 -22.09 -15.35
C GLY A 751 -4.87 -21.21 -14.09
N PRO A 752 -4.10 -21.54 -13.04
CA PRO A 752 -3.94 -20.68 -11.87
C PRO A 752 -3.33 -19.32 -12.23
N ILE A 753 -3.69 -18.28 -11.46
CA ILE A 753 -3.06 -16.96 -11.51
C ILE A 753 -1.56 -17.08 -11.24
N LYS A 754 -0.74 -16.35 -12.00
CA LYS A 754 0.72 -16.40 -11.91
C LYS A 754 1.31 -15.32 -11.02
N ASP A 755 2.34 -15.69 -10.26
CA ASP A 755 3.23 -14.76 -9.58
C ASP A 755 4.09 -13.99 -10.61
N ALA A 756 4.84 -12.99 -10.13
CA ALA A 756 5.70 -12.18 -10.99
C ALA A 756 6.91 -12.94 -11.58
N TYR A 757 7.12 -14.19 -11.21
CA TYR A 757 8.24 -15.05 -11.64
C TYR A 757 7.78 -16.18 -12.56
N GLY A 758 6.47 -16.28 -12.85
CA GLY A 758 5.86 -17.28 -13.73
C GLY A 758 5.45 -18.59 -13.04
N ALA A 759 5.63 -18.70 -11.74
CA ALA A 759 5.05 -19.78 -10.94
C ALA A 759 3.62 -19.43 -10.52
N ASP A 760 2.95 -20.33 -9.82
CA ASP A 760 1.59 -20.09 -9.34
C ASP A 760 1.60 -19.10 -8.17
N ALA A 761 0.69 -18.12 -8.19
CA ALA A 761 0.54 -17.13 -7.13
C ALA A 761 0.02 -17.82 -5.86
N THR A 762 0.78 -17.70 -4.76
CA THR A 762 0.31 -18.15 -3.44
C THR A 762 -0.76 -17.19 -2.90
N PRO A 763 -1.61 -17.64 -1.95
CA PRO A 763 -2.52 -16.73 -1.25
C PRO A 763 -1.83 -15.59 -0.51
N TRP A 764 -0.54 -15.71 -0.14
CA TRP A 764 0.23 -14.59 0.39
C TRP A 764 0.53 -13.49 -0.64
N ALA A 765 0.45 -13.79 -1.94
CA ALA A 765 0.53 -12.81 -3.01
C ALA A 765 -0.85 -12.32 -3.48
N MET A 766 -1.82 -13.23 -3.66
CA MET A 766 -3.14 -12.90 -4.26
C MET A 766 -4.31 -12.80 -3.29
N GLY A 767 -4.11 -13.05 -2.00
CA GLY A 767 -5.18 -13.20 -1.02
C GLY A 767 -6.11 -14.34 -1.39
N GLN A 768 -7.41 -14.07 -1.35
CA GLN A 768 -8.46 -15.00 -1.78
C GLN A 768 -8.46 -15.27 -3.30
N GLY A 769 -7.97 -14.32 -4.10
CA GLY A 769 -8.03 -14.33 -5.57
C GLY A 769 -8.36 -12.94 -6.13
N HIS A 770 -8.80 -12.90 -7.39
CA HIS A 770 -9.13 -11.69 -8.12
C HIS A 770 -10.58 -11.23 -7.97
N VAL A 771 -10.81 -9.91 -7.89
CA VAL A 771 -12.16 -9.35 -7.81
C VAL A 771 -13.07 -9.80 -8.97
N SER A 772 -14.29 -10.22 -8.62
CA SER A 772 -15.31 -10.74 -9.53
C SER A 772 -16.67 -10.07 -9.28
N ALA A 773 -16.77 -8.78 -9.64
CA ALA A 773 -17.88 -7.90 -9.27
C ALA A 773 -19.30 -8.44 -9.58
N ALA A 774 -19.45 -9.29 -10.60
CA ALA A 774 -20.73 -9.89 -10.97
C ALA A 774 -21.20 -11.01 -10.00
N LYS A 775 -20.28 -11.63 -9.24
CA LYS A 775 -20.60 -12.63 -8.22
C LYS A 775 -20.83 -12.00 -6.84
N MET A 776 -20.16 -10.88 -6.56
CA MET A 776 -20.16 -10.21 -5.25
C MET A 776 -21.52 -9.65 -4.82
N VAL A 777 -22.49 -9.52 -5.74
CA VAL A 777 -23.85 -9.06 -5.43
C VAL A 777 -24.74 -10.17 -4.87
N ASP A 778 -24.44 -11.44 -5.18
CA ASP A 778 -25.16 -12.62 -4.69
C ASP A 778 -24.15 -13.75 -4.39
N PRO A 779 -23.52 -13.73 -3.19
CA PRO A 779 -22.51 -14.71 -2.79
C PRO A 779 -23.12 -15.98 -2.17
N GLY A 780 -24.44 -16.07 -1.98
CA GLY A 780 -25.11 -17.08 -1.17
C GLY A 780 -24.86 -16.92 0.34
N LEU A 781 -23.60 -17.07 0.78
CA LEU A 781 -23.19 -16.90 2.18
C LEU A 781 -22.18 -15.77 2.38
N VAL A 782 -22.26 -15.14 3.56
CA VAL A 782 -21.27 -14.17 4.08
C VAL A 782 -20.82 -14.53 5.49
N TYR A 783 -19.63 -14.08 5.88
CA TYR A 783 -19.04 -14.18 7.21
C TYR A 783 -19.27 -12.85 7.95
N PRO A 784 -20.33 -12.70 8.78
CA PRO A 784 -20.59 -11.45 9.48
C PRO A 784 -19.63 -11.24 10.66
N ALA A 785 -19.28 -10.00 10.97
CA ALA A 785 -18.55 -9.60 12.17
C ALA A 785 -19.15 -8.33 12.77
N ASN A 786 -19.18 -8.23 14.10
CA ASN A 786 -19.76 -7.13 14.85
C ASN A 786 -18.73 -6.51 15.84
N SER A 787 -19.15 -5.52 16.62
CA SER A 787 -18.30 -4.86 17.61
C SER A 787 -17.68 -5.81 18.64
N GLU A 788 -18.44 -6.79 19.13
CA GLU A 788 -17.95 -7.77 20.11
C GLU A 788 -16.81 -8.62 19.51
N ASP A 789 -16.92 -9.08 18.25
CA ASP A 789 -15.84 -9.82 17.60
C ASP A 789 -14.54 -9.01 17.51
N PHE A 790 -14.64 -7.73 17.13
CA PHE A 790 -13.47 -6.87 16.93
C PHE A 790 -12.80 -6.49 18.25
N TYR A 791 -13.56 -6.14 19.29
CA TYR A 791 -12.99 -5.86 20.61
C TYR A 791 -12.45 -7.13 21.29
N ASN A 792 -13.09 -8.30 21.10
CA ASN A 792 -12.56 -9.57 21.58
C ASN A 792 -11.29 -10.00 20.83
N PHE A 793 -11.18 -9.70 19.53
CA PHE A 793 -9.97 -9.88 18.75
C PHE A 793 -8.84 -8.97 19.25
N LEU A 794 -9.12 -7.67 19.46
CA LEU A 794 -8.17 -6.72 20.03
C LEU A 794 -7.68 -7.18 21.40
N ALA A 795 -8.59 -7.64 22.27
CA ALA A 795 -8.25 -8.16 23.59
C ALA A 795 -7.43 -9.46 23.57
N GLY A 796 -7.41 -10.17 22.44
CA GLY A 796 -6.52 -11.29 22.17
C GLY A 796 -5.17 -10.90 21.55
N GLN A 797 -4.98 -9.64 21.16
CA GLN A 797 -3.68 -9.08 20.75
C GLN A 797 -3.02 -8.35 21.93
N ASP A 798 -3.72 -7.36 22.50
CA ASP A 798 -3.37 -6.70 23.76
C ASP A 798 -4.64 -6.43 24.59
N ALA A 799 -4.74 -7.08 25.75
CA ALA A 799 -5.87 -6.96 26.66
C ALA A 799 -5.92 -5.59 27.40
N THR A 800 -4.79 -4.90 27.52
CA THR A 800 -4.65 -3.60 28.19
C THR A 800 -5.14 -2.48 27.27
N GLU A 801 -4.74 -2.51 26.00
CA GLU A 801 -5.19 -1.54 24.99
C GLU A 801 -6.68 -1.74 24.71
N ALA A 802 -7.13 -2.99 24.51
CA ALA A 802 -8.54 -3.32 24.33
C ALA A 802 -9.43 -2.85 25.50
N ALA A 803 -8.94 -2.96 26.75
CA ALA A 803 -9.66 -2.50 27.93
C ALA A 803 -9.80 -0.96 28.02
N GLN A 804 -8.93 -0.20 27.34
CA GLN A 804 -9.02 1.26 27.26
C GLN A 804 -9.98 1.75 26.16
N VAL A 805 -10.13 1.00 25.07
CA VAL A 805 -10.89 1.41 23.88
C VAL A 805 -12.27 0.77 23.72
N LYS A 806 -12.61 -0.23 24.56
CA LYS A 806 -13.92 -0.90 24.54
C LYS A 806 -15.08 0.04 24.94
N PRO A 807 -16.32 -0.23 24.49
CA PRO A 807 -17.53 0.32 25.10
C PRO A 807 -17.59 -0.01 26.59
N ALA A 808 -18.12 0.89 27.42
CA ALA A 808 -18.08 0.74 28.89
C ALA A 808 -18.80 -0.53 29.37
N ASP A 809 -19.92 -0.85 28.73
CA ASP A 809 -20.82 -1.98 28.96
C ASP A 809 -20.32 -3.32 28.37
N LEU A 810 -19.47 -3.30 27.35
CA LEU A 810 -18.96 -4.52 26.73
C LEU A 810 -18.05 -5.32 27.68
N THR A 811 -18.34 -6.60 27.87
CA THR A 811 -17.44 -7.53 28.57
C THR A 811 -16.52 -8.19 27.53
N LEU A 812 -15.20 -8.11 27.73
CA LEU A 812 -14.22 -8.69 26.82
C LEU A 812 -14.06 -10.20 27.09
N ALA A 813 -14.12 -10.99 26.02
CA ALA A 813 -13.80 -12.41 26.00
C ALA A 813 -12.72 -12.65 24.92
N PRO A 814 -11.42 -12.50 25.26
CA PRO A 814 -10.32 -12.54 24.29
C PRO A 814 -10.35 -13.76 23.35
N ILE A 815 -10.22 -13.52 22.05
CA ILE A 815 -10.12 -14.57 21.03
C ILE A 815 -8.75 -14.54 20.32
N PRO A 816 -8.14 -15.70 20.00
CA PRO A 816 -6.99 -15.76 19.10
C PRO A 816 -7.28 -15.11 17.76
N ALA A 817 -6.26 -14.52 17.13
CA ALA A 817 -6.40 -13.79 15.87
C ALA A 817 -7.07 -14.63 14.76
N TYR A 818 -6.70 -15.90 14.63
CA TYR A 818 -7.29 -16.83 13.67
C TYR A 818 -8.80 -17.09 13.89
N ASN A 819 -9.37 -16.73 15.05
CA ASN A 819 -10.79 -16.88 15.37
C ASN A 819 -11.66 -15.64 15.08
N LEU A 820 -11.08 -14.52 14.63
CA LEU A 820 -11.88 -13.42 14.07
C LEU A 820 -12.66 -13.94 12.86
N ASN A 821 -13.97 -13.67 12.78
CA ASN A 821 -14.86 -14.29 11.79
C ASN A 821 -14.73 -13.67 10.39
N ARG A 822 -13.59 -13.92 9.72
CA ARG A 822 -13.33 -13.53 8.32
C ARG A 822 -13.34 -14.72 7.39
N ALA A 823 -13.56 -14.45 6.09
CA ALA A 823 -13.60 -15.42 4.99
C ALA A 823 -12.24 -16.07 4.63
N SER A 824 -11.22 -15.92 5.47
CA SER A 824 -9.91 -16.57 5.34
C SER A 824 -9.52 -17.22 6.67
N ILE A 825 -8.77 -18.31 6.61
CA ILE A 825 -8.20 -19.00 7.76
C ILE A 825 -6.69 -18.98 7.60
N SER A 826 -5.98 -18.26 8.48
CA SER A 826 -4.52 -18.36 8.58
C SER A 826 -4.13 -18.79 10.00
N VAL A 827 -3.16 -19.70 10.11
CA VAL A 827 -2.54 -20.12 11.37
C VAL A 827 -1.03 -20.16 11.20
N SER A 828 -0.38 -19.11 11.70
CA SER A 828 1.05 -18.84 11.54
C SER A 828 1.97 -19.73 12.39
N ARG A 829 1.42 -20.44 13.38
CA ARG A 829 2.15 -21.35 14.27
C ARG A 829 1.29 -22.55 14.65
N LEU A 830 1.04 -23.46 13.69
CA LEU A 830 0.27 -24.67 13.99
C LEU A 830 1.17 -25.69 14.73
N GLN A 831 1.07 -25.70 16.06
CA GLN A 831 1.70 -26.68 16.95
C GLN A 831 0.61 -27.52 17.64
N GLY A 832 0.50 -28.79 17.26
CA GLY A 832 -0.65 -29.63 17.64
C GLY A 832 -1.94 -29.23 16.92
N SER A 833 -3.08 -29.81 17.30
CA SER A 833 -4.37 -29.53 16.67
C SER A 833 -4.97 -28.19 17.12
N VAL A 834 -5.34 -27.33 16.17
CA VAL A 834 -6.03 -26.06 16.42
C VAL A 834 -7.47 -26.13 15.90
N ILE A 835 -8.43 -25.67 16.71
CA ILE A 835 -9.84 -25.58 16.32
C ILE A 835 -10.18 -24.12 16.01
N VAL A 836 -10.33 -23.83 14.72
CA VAL A 836 -10.76 -22.53 14.21
C VAL A 836 -12.29 -22.47 14.22
N LYS A 837 -12.87 -21.42 14.81
CA LYS A 837 -14.32 -21.20 14.86
C LYS A 837 -14.74 -20.21 13.77
N ARG A 838 -15.84 -20.49 13.08
CA ARG A 838 -16.44 -19.61 12.08
C ARG A 838 -17.97 -19.65 12.16
N ARG A 839 -18.61 -18.65 11.58
CA ARG A 839 -20.06 -18.61 11.33
C ARG A 839 -20.37 -17.90 10.03
N VAL A 840 -21.45 -18.30 9.38
CA VAL A 840 -21.89 -17.79 8.08
C VAL A 840 -23.39 -17.52 8.10
N THR A 841 -23.80 -16.43 7.45
CA THR A 841 -25.21 -16.03 7.27
C THR A 841 -25.61 -16.28 5.82
N ASN A 842 -26.80 -16.83 5.61
CA ASN A 842 -27.42 -16.93 4.28
C ASN A 842 -28.01 -15.57 3.89
N VAL A 843 -27.45 -14.95 2.84
CA VAL A 843 -27.95 -13.70 2.26
C VAL A 843 -28.77 -13.93 0.98
N GLY A 844 -28.83 -15.17 0.49
CA GLY A 844 -29.73 -15.57 -0.59
C GLY A 844 -31.21 -15.54 -0.17
N GLY A 845 -32.08 -15.26 -1.12
CA GLY A 845 -33.53 -15.13 -0.89
C GLY A 845 -34.30 -16.44 -0.63
N VAL A 846 -33.62 -17.58 -0.53
CA VAL A 846 -34.23 -18.91 -0.36
C VAL A 846 -33.44 -19.76 0.64
N LYS A 847 -34.12 -20.77 1.21
CA LYS A 847 -33.45 -21.83 1.98
C LYS A 847 -32.48 -22.59 1.07
N ALA A 848 -31.28 -22.84 1.57
CA ALA A 848 -30.27 -23.65 0.87
C ALA A 848 -29.67 -24.71 1.81
N THR A 849 -29.12 -25.77 1.22
CA THR A 849 -28.32 -26.78 1.93
C THR A 849 -26.88 -26.66 1.43
N TYR A 850 -25.95 -26.24 2.28
CA TYR A 850 -24.54 -26.11 1.92
C TYR A 850 -23.74 -27.34 2.33
N THR A 851 -22.76 -27.71 1.52
CA THR A 851 -21.80 -28.79 1.80
C THR A 851 -20.37 -28.28 1.71
N ALA A 852 -19.50 -28.72 2.63
CA ALA A 852 -18.09 -28.35 2.67
C ALA A 852 -17.26 -29.20 1.69
N ALA A 853 -16.70 -28.56 0.66
CA ALA A 853 -15.61 -29.10 -0.13
C ALA A 853 -14.27 -28.61 0.45
N VAL A 854 -13.32 -29.51 0.72
CA VAL A 854 -12.05 -29.20 1.37
C VAL A 854 -10.88 -29.63 0.48
N VAL A 855 -9.97 -28.69 0.22
CA VAL A 855 -8.62 -28.94 -0.29
C VAL A 855 -7.68 -28.74 0.89
N ALA A 856 -7.17 -29.83 1.46
CA ALA A 856 -6.27 -29.78 2.61
C ALA A 856 -4.88 -29.23 2.23
N PRO A 857 -4.23 -28.39 3.07
CA PRO A 857 -2.83 -28.02 2.89
C PRO A 857 -1.90 -29.23 2.99
N SER A 858 -0.79 -29.21 2.26
CA SER A 858 0.23 -30.27 2.34
C SER A 858 0.74 -30.43 3.77
N GLY A 859 0.68 -31.64 4.33
CA GLY A 859 1.11 -31.90 5.72
C GLY A 859 0.16 -31.39 6.81
N VAL A 860 -1.11 -31.07 6.49
CA VAL A 860 -2.13 -30.65 7.46
C VAL A 860 -3.46 -31.36 7.18
N ASP A 861 -3.92 -32.18 8.11
CA ASP A 861 -5.29 -32.73 8.07
C ASP A 861 -6.31 -31.65 8.43
N VAL A 862 -7.43 -31.62 7.70
CA VAL A 862 -8.48 -30.60 7.84
C VAL A 862 -9.85 -31.25 7.98
N THR A 863 -10.53 -31.02 9.11
CA THR A 863 -11.88 -31.54 9.40
C THR A 863 -12.85 -30.40 9.63
N VAL A 864 -14.03 -30.43 9.00
CA VAL A 864 -15.08 -29.41 9.14
C VAL A 864 -16.32 -30.01 9.80
N GLN A 865 -16.81 -29.36 10.86
CA GLN A 865 -17.97 -29.84 11.63
C GLN A 865 -18.96 -28.69 11.92
N PRO A 866 -20.26 -28.85 11.57
CA PRO A 866 -20.80 -29.88 10.67
C PRO A 866 -20.23 -29.71 9.25
N SER A 867 -20.12 -30.80 8.48
CA SER A 867 -19.66 -30.76 7.08
C SER A 867 -20.76 -30.41 6.07
N THR A 868 -22.02 -30.38 6.51
CA THR A 868 -23.18 -29.91 5.74
C THR A 868 -24.24 -29.34 6.68
N PHE A 869 -25.00 -28.34 6.23
CA PHE A 869 -26.11 -27.77 6.98
C PHE A 869 -27.20 -27.18 6.07
N ASP A 870 -28.44 -27.25 6.54
CA ASP A 870 -29.55 -26.43 6.04
C ASP A 870 -29.49 -25.02 6.65
N ILE A 871 -29.78 -23.99 5.86
CA ILE A 871 -29.83 -22.60 6.33
C ILE A 871 -30.97 -21.82 5.67
N GLU A 872 -31.87 -21.26 6.49
CA GLU A 872 -32.95 -20.38 6.05
C GLU A 872 -32.40 -18.99 5.67
N PRO A 873 -33.10 -18.17 4.86
CA PRO A 873 -32.70 -16.79 4.58
C PRO A 873 -32.49 -15.98 5.85
N ALA A 874 -31.42 -15.18 5.88
CA ALA A 874 -30.97 -14.38 7.03
C ALA A 874 -30.66 -15.16 8.32
N ALA A 875 -30.71 -16.50 8.32
CA ALA A 875 -30.22 -17.31 9.44
C ALA A 875 -28.68 -17.39 9.42
N THR A 876 -28.09 -17.58 10.60
CA THR A 876 -26.64 -17.75 10.79
C THR A 876 -26.34 -19.14 11.35
N VAL A 877 -25.38 -19.86 10.75
CA VAL A 877 -24.89 -21.16 11.23
C VAL A 877 -23.41 -21.06 11.62
N SER A 878 -23.07 -21.63 12.77
CA SER A 878 -21.69 -21.75 13.26
C SER A 878 -21.09 -23.12 12.92
N PHE A 879 -19.81 -23.14 12.56
CA PHE A 879 -19.04 -24.36 12.30
C PHE A 879 -17.60 -24.24 12.82
N THR A 880 -16.92 -25.37 12.93
CA THR A 880 -15.51 -25.45 13.30
C THR A 880 -14.68 -26.10 12.22
N VAL A 881 -13.48 -25.57 11.98
CA VAL A 881 -12.43 -26.18 11.15
C VAL A 881 -11.29 -26.60 12.07
N THR A 882 -11.08 -27.90 12.24
CA THR A 882 -9.95 -28.45 12.97
C THR A 882 -8.79 -28.65 12.00
N LEU A 883 -7.63 -28.08 12.34
CA LEU A 883 -6.37 -28.22 11.61
C LEU A 883 -5.40 -29.05 12.46
N THR A 884 -4.85 -30.12 11.92
CA THR A 884 -3.89 -30.99 12.61
C THR A 884 -2.63 -31.17 11.76
N PRO A 885 -1.43 -30.81 12.25
CA PRO A 885 -0.20 -30.96 11.48
C PRO A 885 0.21 -32.44 11.42
N THR A 886 0.38 -32.97 10.21
CA THR A 886 0.87 -34.33 9.93
C THR A 886 2.30 -34.36 9.41
N ALA A 887 2.81 -33.22 8.93
CA ALA A 887 4.23 -32.98 8.65
C ALA A 887 4.65 -31.57 9.08
N VAL A 888 5.95 -31.32 9.22
CA VAL A 888 6.52 -30.01 9.55
C VAL A 888 6.95 -29.30 8.26
N SER A 889 6.77 -27.98 8.19
CA SER A 889 7.22 -27.15 7.07
C SER A 889 7.83 -25.83 7.55
N GLU A 890 8.98 -25.48 6.98
CA GLU A 890 9.60 -24.15 7.20
C GLU A 890 8.84 -23.03 6.44
N GLU A 891 7.97 -23.39 5.51
CA GLU A 891 7.17 -22.45 4.70
C GLU A 891 5.67 -22.64 4.94
N PHE A 892 4.86 -21.63 4.60
CA PHE A 892 3.41 -21.75 4.63
C PHE A 892 2.91 -22.71 3.53
N VAL A 893 2.03 -23.62 3.93
CA VAL A 893 1.27 -24.51 3.04
C VAL A 893 -0.16 -24.00 2.89
N PHE A 894 -0.78 -24.28 1.75
CA PHE A 894 -2.08 -23.68 1.37
C PHE A 894 -3.11 -24.73 0.96
N GLY A 895 -4.37 -24.41 1.27
CA GLY A 895 -5.55 -25.16 0.89
C GLY A 895 -6.77 -24.23 0.80
N SER A 896 -7.97 -24.80 0.78
CA SER A 896 -9.21 -24.03 0.91
C SER A 896 -10.38 -24.86 1.42
N LEU A 897 -11.30 -24.18 2.10
CA LEU A 897 -12.67 -24.64 2.36
C LEU A 897 -13.61 -23.89 1.41
N THR A 898 -14.49 -24.59 0.70
CA THR A 898 -15.55 -24.00 -0.10
C THR A 898 -16.90 -24.54 0.39
N TRP A 899 -17.89 -23.67 0.60
CA TRP A 899 -19.28 -24.10 0.76
C TRP A 899 -20.01 -24.03 -0.58
N GLU A 900 -20.67 -25.12 -0.96
CA GLU A 900 -21.39 -25.24 -2.23
C GLU A 900 -22.84 -25.71 -1.98
N ASP A 901 -23.80 -25.13 -2.71
CA ASP A 901 -25.24 -25.47 -2.65
C ASP A 901 -25.75 -26.23 -3.89
N GLY A 902 -24.90 -26.44 -4.89
CA GLY A 902 -25.26 -27.05 -6.17
C GLY A 902 -26.11 -26.18 -7.10
N THR A 903 -26.49 -24.95 -6.72
CA THR A 903 -27.21 -24.01 -7.60
C THR A 903 -26.25 -23.09 -8.35
N GLY A 904 -25.07 -22.83 -7.79
CA GLY A 904 -24.02 -22.03 -8.40
C GLY A 904 -23.20 -21.20 -7.42
N HIS A 905 -23.61 -21.11 -6.15
CA HIS A 905 -22.81 -20.45 -5.13
C HIS A 905 -21.62 -21.35 -4.73
N SER A 906 -20.45 -20.74 -4.66
CA SER A 906 -19.19 -21.38 -4.31
C SER A 906 -18.45 -20.41 -3.39
N VAL A 907 -18.63 -20.61 -2.09
CA VAL A 907 -18.23 -19.66 -1.03
C VAL A 907 -16.86 -20.05 -0.51
N ARG A 908 -15.81 -19.55 -1.16
CA ARG A 908 -14.44 -20.03 -0.93
C ARG A 908 -13.71 -19.26 0.17
N SER A 909 -13.01 -19.99 1.02
CA SER A 909 -12.06 -19.50 2.03
C SER A 909 -10.69 -20.12 1.80
N VAL A 910 -9.63 -19.31 1.73
CA VAL A 910 -8.24 -19.80 1.80
C VAL A 910 -7.97 -20.38 3.19
N ILE A 911 -7.22 -21.49 3.20
CA ILE A 911 -6.53 -22.00 4.39
C ILE A 911 -5.03 -21.80 4.15
N ALA A 912 -4.35 -21.06 5.03
CA ALA A 912 -2.90 -20.82 5.00
C ALA A 912 -2.31 -21.22 6.36
N VAL A 913 -1.32 -22.11 6.38
CA VAL A 913 -0.83 -22.71 7.64
C VAL A 913 0.68 -22.86 7.61
N GLN A 914 1.37 -22.56 8.71
CA GLN A 914 2.75 -22.99 8.92
C GLN A 914 2.77 -24.09 10.01
N PRO A 915 2.82 -25.39 9.61
CA PRO A 915 2.85 -26.50 10.56
C PRO A 915 4.26 -26.67 11.13
N LEU A 916 4.37 -26.54 12.45
CA LEU A 916 5.63 -26.55 13.18
C LEU A 916 5.78 -27.85 13.96
N ALA A 917 7.02 -28.21 14.27
CA ALA A 917 7.30 -29.33 15.17
C ALA A 917 6.64 -29.10 16.55
N LEU A 918 6.14 -30.18 17.15
CA LEU A 918 5.86 -30.21 18.58
C LEU A 918 7.17 -29.97 19.35
N PRO A 919 7.16 -29.16 20.42
CA PRO A 919 8.26 -29.17 21.39
C PRO A 919 8.45 -30.59 21.94
N ALA A 920 9.71 -31.00 22.09
CA ALA A 920 10.11 -32.30 22.64
C ALA A 920 10.17 -32.29 24.18
#